data_AF-A0A0D7B4D9-F1
#
_entry.id   AF-A0A0D7B4D9-F1
#
_cell.length_a   1.000
_cell.length_b   1.000
_cell.length_c   1.000
_cell.angle_alpha   90.00
_cell.angle_beta   90.00
_cell.angle_gamma   90.00
#
_symmetry.space_group_name_H-M   'P 1'
#
loop_
_entity.id
_entity.type
_entity.pdbx_description
1 polymer ?
#
loop_
_entity_poly.entity_id
_entity_poly.type
_entity_poly.pdbx_seq_one_letter_code
_entity_poly.pdbx_strand_id
1 'polypeptide(L)'
;MDSSCAAIDFELITKGQAEIPLLYNTSQPNFDCAQAAVVHQLQAAAERERSAAANVFGFVDSIDVLGAIKPHQSLVDNFYAVKDLVSTRLPHSPLATRLPDWTAFPYSIRCIAIQLMGVGMKKDDGAVGFTANHDNWIMDNEEVLRSMSHHRARDSRDVRQLPWTYGLVPLDDLRECFIQGDCRDIVIKRPPNSNAVKTIALMIYRPGYLDGFHVLDEKVKPRLYVQSTMAGFRSAWHTMTRGILTGLDWGNVFSAGGMVLGTMLTPPIPHRLVDERFTSQWESSDIDLYIYGLSLEESNKKIQEIARVYRANLPSSSPFLVARNSQTITFYSVWYIRRVQIVLKLVKNPREVLLNFDLDPCAIGYDGTNVWMLPRFVRALETGYTNFTMDLIDGHSLGDRKASQDDRVFKYAKKGFGIRFTETYLKMLLPYGTTVTDAVYLEDIASQERKWAHRCIGIVNMRSRKLCAPAFADNPNPVACGGPPETTHLELNAYMQHEPENGESCLNNFSIFMRHVALWEEEIAGNIMIREPDYAHRPYGELLGQANVPVMETPRCSWDSNFSVKNFRRSIDALNKLEATIIAQAICDAELPYSLLTVDDPKDLVKRITYTSSIERMFQPGQNPELVVLVTKEFAAYANGLVLQALADAGFVGRPAPLHILKECSSTNTCLVSWRLDGVLNWQMLDRRIDEVREVLWIHHHKFQQIIRGRGLEQVMMQANKRLVQRTRRDEGKAFYEWAAKKPYQIDIPRLPFMGLD
;
A
#
# COMPACT_ATOMS: atom_id res chain seq x y z
N MET A 1 1.36 -41.06 31.51
CA MET A 1 0.00 -40.84 30.98
C MET A 1 0.11 -39.67 30.03
N ASP A 2 -0.21 -39.92 28.76
CA ASP A 2 0.27 -39.20 27.59
C ASP A 2 -0.02 -37.69 27.58
N SER A 3 1.04 -36.92 27.40
CA SER A 3 1.04 -35.48 27.14
C SER A 3 1.05 -35.23 25.64
N SER A 4 -0.10 -35.40 24.98
CA SER A 4 -0.31 -34.87 23.63
C SER A 4 -0.93 -33.48 23.74
N CYS A 5 -0.09 -32.44 23.83
CA CYS A 5 -0.50 -31.09 23.45
C CYS A 5 -0.87 -31.16 21.97
N ALA A 6 -2.17 -31.23 21.65
CA ALA A 6 -2.62 -31.10 20.28
C ALA A 6 -2.17 -29.70 19.80
N ALA A 7 -1.20 -29.66 18.89
CA ALA A 7 -0.78 -28.43 18.25
C ALA A 7 -2.03 -27.79 17.62
N ILE A 8 -2.42 -26.61 18.10
CA ILE A 8 -3.50 -25.85 17.50
C ILE A 8 -3.04 -25.47 16.10
N ASP A 9 -3.67 -26.05 15.08
CA ASP A 9 -3.39 -25.74 13.70
C ASP A 9 -4.03 -24.40 13.35
N PHE A 10 -3.24 -23.33 13.46
CA PHE A 10 -3.63 -21.97 13.11
C PHE A 10 -4.13 -21.87 11.64
N GLU A 11 -3.74 -22.82 10.79
CA GLU A 11 -4.19 -22.92 9.40
C GLU A 11 -5.66 -23.36 9.30
N LEU A 12 -6.13 -24.24 10.20
CA LEU A 12 -7.54 -24.62 10.29
C LEU A 12 -8.41 -23.51 10.89
N ILE A 13 -7.85 -22.71 11.81
CA ILE A 13 -8.52 -21.55 12.42
C ILE A 13 -8.71 -20.45 11.37
N THR A 14 -7.66 -20.08 10.64
CA THR A 14 -7.73 -19.04 9.59
C THR A 14 -8.58 -19.43 8.38
N LYS A 15 -8.77 -20.74 8.13
CA LYS A 15 -9.66 -21.27 7.07
C LYS A 15 -11.12 -21.46 7.48
N GLY A 16 -11.47 -21.22 8.75
CA GLY A 16 -12.83 -21.49 9.25
C GLY A 16 -13.23 -22.97 9.22
N GLN A 17 -12.25 -23.89 9.18
CA GLN A 17 -12.45 -25.33 8.96
C GLN A 17 -12.32 -26.18 10.23
N ALA A 18 -11.99 -25.58 11.38
CA ALA A 18 -12.08 -26.23 12.67
C ALA A 18 -13.38 -25.83 13.38
N GLU A 19 -14.16 -26.81 13.86
CA GLU A 19 -15.12 -26.56 14.93
C GLU A 19 -14.32 -26.11 16.15
N ILE A 20 -14.36 -24.80 16.42
CA ILE A 20 -13.83 -24.23 17.66
C ILE A 20 -14.77 -24.74 18.75
N PRO A 21 -14.32 -25.60 19.68
CA PRO A 21 -15.16 -25.93 20.83
C PRO A 21 -15.49 -24.59 21.48
N LEU A 22 -16.77 -24.35 21.79
CA LEU A 22 -17.27 -23.23 22.57
C LEU A 22 -16.56 -23.20 23.95
N LEU A 23 -15.29 -22.85 23.98
CA LEU A 23 -14.49 -22.64 25.17
C LEU A 23 -14.72 -21.20 25.58
N TYR A 24 -15.90 -20.99 26.14
CA TYR A 24 -16.06 -19.97 27.16
C TYR A 24 -14.95 -20.15 28.21
N ASN A 25 -14.21 -19.08 28.43
CA ASN A 25 -13.58 -18.77 29.71
C ASN A 25 -12.29 -19.52 30.13
N THR A 26 -11.28 -19.63 29.25
CA THR A 26 -9.89 -19.87 29.69
C THR A 26 -8.91 -18.98 28.94
N SER A 27 -7.84 -18.54 29.60
CA SER A 27 -6.82 -17.64 29.07
C SER A 27 -5.75 -18.33 28.21
N GLN A 28 -5.68 -19.67 28.26
CA GLN A 28 -4.74 -20.51 27.52
C GLN A 28 -4.88 -20.44 25.97
N PRO A 29 -6.08 -20.46 25.36
CA PRO A 29 -6.24 -20.49 23.90
C PRO A 29 -5.74 -19.23 23.18
N ASN A 30 -5.71 -18.07 23.86
CA ASN A 30 -5.19 -16.82 23.29
C ASN A 30 -3.66 -16.81 23.19
N PHE A 31 -2.96 -17.53 24.07
CA PHE A 31 -1.49 -17.63 24.10
C PHE A 31 -0.96 -18.47 22.93
N ASP A 32 -1.48 -19.69 22.78
CA ASP A 32 -1.02 -20.62 21.74
C ASP A 32 -1.25 -20.03 20.35
N CYS A 33 -2.35 -19.30 20.14
CA CYS A 33 -2.65 -18.65 18.87
C CYS A 33 -1.65 -17.53 18.52
N ALA A 34 -1.26 -16.68 19.47
CA ALA A 34 -0.35 -15.56 19.22
C ALA A 34 1.08 -16.04 18.93
N GLN A 35 1.57 -17.01 19.70
CA GLN A 35 2.87 -17.62 19.45
C GLN A 35 2.86 -18.43 18.14
N ALA A 36 1.82 -19.23 17.90
CA ALA A 36 1.67 -19.99 16.65
C ALA A 36 1.62 -19.06 15.45
N ALA A 37 0.93 -17.91 15.54
CA ALA A 37 0.92 -16.91 14.48
C ALA A 37 2.33 -16.43 14.14
N VAL A 38 3.15 -16.01 15.12
CA VAL A 38 4.54 -15.58 14.88
C VAL A 38 5.36 -16.71 14.24
N VAL A 39 5.31 -17.92 14.80
CA VAL A 39 6.07 -19.07 14.31
C VAL A 39 5.67 -19.43 12.88
N HIS A 40 4.36 -19.46 12.61
CA HIS A 40 3.80 -19.75 11.31
C HIS A 40 4.22 -18.71 10.27
N GLN A 41 4.18 -17.42 10.61
CA GLN A 41 4.63 -16.35 9.71
C GLN A 41 6.11 -16.47 9.37
N LEU A 42 6.96 -16.75 10.36
CA LEU A 42 8.39 -16.96 10.14
C LEU A 42 8.67 -18.18 9.24
N GLN A 43 7.93 -19.28 9.42
CA GLN A 43 8.03 -20.45 8.55
C GLN A 43 7.59 -20.13 7.12
N ALA A 44 6.46 -19.43 6.95
CA ALA A 44 5.96 -19.01 5.65
C ALA A 44 6.94 -18.07 4.92
N ALA A 45 7.59 -17.17 5.66
CA ALA A 45 8.62 -16.30 5.11
C ALA A 45 9.85 -17.10 4.68
N ALA A 46 10.33 -18.03 5.51
CA ALA A 46 11.48 -18.89 5.19
C ALA A 46 11.21 -19.83 4.00
N GLU A 47 10.00 -20.36 3.86
CA GLU A 47 9.58 -21.12 2.69
C GLU A 47 9.57 -20.27 1.43
N ARG A 48 9.02 -19.06 1.48
CA ARG A 48 9.05 -18.10 0.36
C ARG A 48 10.47 -17.74 -0.05
N GLU A 49 11.35 -17.49 0.91
CA GLU A 49 12.77 -17.23 0.61
C GLU A 49 13.44 -18.43 -0.09
N ARG A 50 13.10 -19.66 0.31
CA ARG A 50 13.60 -20.88 -0.35
C ARG A 50 13.05 -21.03 -1.77
N SER A 51 11.75 -20.78 -1.97
CA SER A 51 11.12 -20.85 -3.30
C SER A 51 11.61 -19.74 -4.23
N ALA A 52 11.82 -18.53 -3.71
CA ALA A 52 12.42 -17.43 -4.45
C ALA A 52 13.87 -17.77 -4.85
N ALA A 53 14.67 -18.31 -3.92
CA ALA A 53 16.05 -18.75 -4.17
C ALA A 53 16.16 -19.79 -5.29
N ALA A 54 15.15 -20.66 -5.45
CA ALA A 54 15.12 -21.66 -6.53
C ALA A 54 14.94 -21.06 -7.94
N ASN A 55 14.45 -19.81 -8.03
CA ASN A 55 14.13 -19.12 -9.29
C ASN A 55 15.02 -17.88 -9.57
N VAL A 56 16.12 -17.67 -8.84
CA VAL A 56 16.97 -16.47 -9.01
C VAL A 56 18.08 -16.71 -10.03
N PHE A 57 17.77 -16.35 -11.27
CA PHE A 57 18.72 -15.85 -12.28
C PHE A 57 19.89 -16.69 -12.76
N GLY A 58 20.20 -16.42 -14.03
CA GLY A 58 21.47 -15.72 -14.26
C GLY A 58 22.34 -16.30 -15.35
N PHE A 59 21.93 -17.43 -15.91
CA PHE A 59 22.55 -18.02 -17.07
C PHE A 59 21.45 -18.54 -17.98
N VAL A 60 21.25 -17.90 -19.13
CA VAL A 60 20.84 -18.69 -20.29
C VAL A 60 22.13 -19.35 -20.75
N ASP A 61 22.32 -20.62 -20.38
CA ASP A 61 23.47 -21.43 -20.76
C ASP A 61 24.84 -20.73 -20.60
N SER A 62 25.17 -20.21 -19.41
CA SER A 62 26.47 -19.58 -19.08
C SER A 62 26.79 -18.19 -19.69
N ILE A 63 25.80 -17.45 -20.25
CA ILE A 63 26.02 -16.14 -20.91
C ILE A 63 25.78 -14.93 -19.97
N ASP A 64 26.80 -14.08 -19.79
CA ASP A 64 26.68 -12.77 -19.12
C ASP A 64 26.12 -11.69 -20.07
N VAL A 65 24.79 -11.63 -20.17
CA VAL A 65 24.06 -10.60 -20.93
C VAL A 65 24.34 -9.19 -20.41
N LEU A 66 24.77 -9.06 -19.15
CA LEU A 66 24.83 -7.80 -18.44
C LEU A 66 26.17 -7.11 -18.59
N GLY A 67 27.26 -7.88 -18.63
CA GLY A 67 28.56 -7.41 -19.07
C GLY A 67 28.58 -6.89 -20.51
N ALA A 68 27.61 -7.29 -21.35
CA ALA A 68 27.46 -6.77 -22.71
C ALA A 68 26.81 -5.37 -22.74
N ILE A 69 26.03 -5.00 -21.72
CA ILE A 69 25.32 -3.72 -21.68
C ILE A 69 26.26 -2.64 -21.14
N LYS A 70 26.48 -1.61 -21.94
CA LYS A 70 27.29 -0.45 -21.56
C LYS A 70 26.37 0.74 -21.27
N PRO A 71 26.41 1.32 -20.05
CA PRO A 71 25.54 2.44 -19.66
C PRO A 71 25.60 3.68 -20.56
N HIS A 72 26.69 3.87 -21.32
CA HIS A 72 26.89 5.02 -22.20
C HIS A 72 26.54 4.75 -23.66
N GLN A 73 26.17 3.53 -24.01
CA GLN A 73 25.75 3.17 -25.36
C GLN A 73 24.25 3.37 -25.55
N SER A 74 23.84 3.58 -26.80
CA SER A 74 22.41 3.63 -27.11
C SER A 74 21.74 2.29 -26.80
N LEU A 75 20.43 2.31 -26.53
CA LEU A 75 19.68 1.07 -26.31
C LEU A 75 19.77 0.10 -27.51
N VAL A 76 19.86 0.64 -28.73
CA VAL A 76 20.03 -0.12 -29.98
C VAL A 76 21.39 -0.81 -30.01
N ASP A 77 22.47 -0.10 -29.70
CA ASP A 77 23.82 -0.68 -29.67
C ASP A 77 23.93 -1.75 -28.58
N ASN A 78 23.35 -1.48 -27.40
CA ASN A 78 23.27 -2.45 -26.31
C ASN A 78 22.49 -3.70 -26.71
N PHE A 79 21.37 -3.55 -27.42
CA PHE A 79 20.62 -4.68 -27.96
C PHE A 79 21.47 -5.53 -28.92
N TYR A 80 22.16 -4.91 -29.90
CA TYR A 80 23.01 -5.66 -30.83
C TYR A 80 24.21 -6.30 -30.14
N ALA A 81 24.82 -5.63 -29.17
CA ALA A 81 25.90 -6.21 -28.37
C ALA A 81 25.46 -7.48 -27.64
N VAL A 82 24.27 -7.46 -27.03
CA VAL A 82 23.69 -8.67 -26.41
C VAL A 82 23.39 -9.73 -27.46
N LYS A 83 22.76 -9.36 -28.56
CA LYS A 83 22.38 -10.30 -29.63
C LYS A 83 23.60 -11.00 -30.23
N ASP A 84 24.68 -10.26 -30.47
CA ASP A 84 25.93 -10.77 -31.01
C ASP A 84 26.63 -11.70 -30.00
N LEU A 85 26.63 -11.33 -28.71
CA LEU A 85 27.15 -12.18 -27.65
C LEU A 85 26.40 -13.52 -27.60
N VAL A 86 25.07 -13.49 -27.61
CA VAL A 86 24.24 -14.70 -27.56
C VAL A 86 24.42 -15.54 -28.82
N SER A 87 24.45 -14.91 -29.99
CA SER A 87 24.66 -15.62 -31.27
C SER A 87 26.05 -16.26 -31.37
N THR A 88 27.07 -15.65 -30.78
CA THR A 88 28.44 -16.17 -30.73
C THR A 88 28.58 -17.35 -29.77
N ARG A 89 27.91 -17.27 -28.61
CA ARG A 89 27.99 -18.30 -27.56
C ARG A 89 27.08 -19.50 -27.84
N LEU A 90 25.98 -19.30 -28.55
CA LEU A 90 24.99 -20.32 -28.89
C LEU A 90 24.65 -20.29 -30.40
N PRO A 91 25.61 -20.61 -31.27
CA PRO A 91 25.37 -20.64 -32.71
C PRO A 91 24.28 -21.67 -33.05
N HIS A 92 23.32 -21.27 -33.90
CA HIS A 92 22.15 -22.05 -34.31
C HIS A 92 21.08 -22.32 -33.24
N SER A 93 21.17 -21.70 -32.07
CA SER A 93 20.13 -21.83 -31.05
C SER A 93 18.88 -20.99 -31.38
N PRO A 94 17.66 -21.55 -31.24
CA PRO A 94 16.43 -20.77 -31.35
C PRO A 94 16.34 -19.65 -30.29
N LEU A 95 17.13 -19.74 -29.21
CA LEU A 95 17.20 -18.76 -28.12
C LEU A 95 17.61 -17.36 -28.61
N ALA A 96 18.51 -17.26 -29.59
CA ALA A 96 18.96 -15.98 -30.14
C ALA A 96 17.85 -15.20 -30.88
N THR A 97 16.81 -15.90 -31.36
CA THR A 97 15.66 -15.29 -32.03
C THR A 97 14.53 -14.89 -31.08
N ARG A 98 14.62 -15.30 -29.80
CA ARG A 98 13.59 -15.10 -28.77
C ARG A 98 14.06 -14.25 -27.59
N LEU A 99 15.13 -13.47 -27.75
CA LEU A 99 15.64 -12.56 -26.72
C LEU A 99 14.58 -11.66 -26.07
N PRO A 100 13.60 -11.08 -26.80
CA PRO A 100 12.57 -10.24 -26.19
C PRO A 100 11.66 -10.97 -25.20
N ASP A 101 11.58 -12.30 -25.26
CA ASP A 101 10.72 -13.09 -24.38
C ASP A 101 11.39 -13.36 -23.02
N TRP A 102 12.69 -13.08 -22.87
CA TRP A 102 13.46 -13.44 -21.68
C TRP A 102 13.10 -12.55 -20.50
N THR A 103 12.59 -13.11 -19.40
CA THR A 103 12.20 -12.35 -18.20
C THR A 103 13.38 -11.69 -17.49
N ALA A 104 14.58 -12.22 -17.71
CA ALA A 104 15.82 -11.60 -17.27
C ALA A 104 16.16 -10.33 -18.03
N PHE A 105 15.71 -10.15 -19.27
CA PHE A 105 16.21 -9.12 -20.17
C PHE A 105 15.75 -7.71 -19.74
N PRO A 106 16.62 -6.68 -19.68
CA PRO A 106 16.21 -5.35 -19.26
C PRO A 106 15.08 -4.79 -20.12
N TYR A 107 14.06 -4.22 -19.47
CA TYR A 107 12.83 -3.81 -20.13
C TYR A 107 13.03 -2.81 -21.27
N SER A 108 13.89 -1.79 -21.09
CA SER A 108 14.17 -0.81 -22.14
C SER A 108 14.79 -1.44 -23.39
N ILE A 109 15.71 -2.38 -23.21
CA ILE A 109 16.34 -3.13 -24.31
C ILE A 109 15.33 -4.09 -24.94
N ARG A 110 14.46 -4.72 -24.15
CA ARG A 110 13.34 -5.55 -24.63
C ARG A 110 12.42 -4.75 -25.55
N CYS A 111 12.00 -3.54 -25.15
CA CYS A 111 11.12 -2.71 -25.95
C CYS A 111 11.74 -2.37 -27.32
N ILE A 112 13.02 -1.97 -27.31
CA ILE A 112 13.78 -1.73 -28.55
C ILE A 112 13.89 -2.99 -29.41
N ALA A 113 14.14 -4.15 -28.80
CA ALA A 113 14.21 -5.42 -29.53
C ALA A 113 12.90 -5.75 -30.25
N ILE A 114 11.75 -5.52 -29.60
CA ILE A 114 10.42 -5.71 -30.22
C ILE A 114 10.23 -4.79 -31.42
N GLN A 115 10.58 -3.51 -31.27
CA GLN A 115 10.47 -2.51 -32.34
C GLN A 115 11.36 -2.85 -33.55
N LEU A 116 12.60 -3.29 -33.31
CA LEU A 116 13.58 -3.59 -34.37
C LEU A 116 13.34 -4.94 -35.06
N MET A 117 12.95 -5.97 -34.31
CA MET A 117 12.82 -7.32 -34.86
C MET A 117 11.42 -7.60 -35.44
N GLY A 118 10.42 -6.75 -35.18
CA GLY A 118 9.05 -6.97 -35.66
C GLY A 118 8.43 -8.27 -35.15
N VAL A 119 8.98 -8.86 -34.08
CA VAL A 119 8.46 -10.09 -33.47
C VAL A 119 7.14 -9.73 -32.81
N GLY A 120 6.04 -10.08 -33.48
CA GLY A 120 4.70 -9.91 -32.95
C GLY A 120 4.48 -10.77 -31.71
N MET A 121 3.60 -10.30 -30.82
CA MET A 121 3.18 -10.96 -29.58
C MET A 121 2.35 -12.23 -29.89
N LYS A 122 2.99 -13.31 -30.37
CA LYS A 122 2.30 -14.59 -30.58
C LYS A 122 2.35 -15.44 -29.31
N LYS A 123 1.19 -15.91 -28.83
CA LYS A 123 1.07 -16.90 -27.75
C LYS A 123 1.93 -18.14 -28.06
N ASP A 124 2.69 -18.60 -27.10
CA ASP A 124 3.40 -19.88 -27.15
C ASP A 124 3.35 -20.57 -25.79
N ASP A 125 3.40 -21.91 -25.81
CA ASP A 125 3.01 -22.78 -24.70
C ASP A 125 4.22 -23.15 -23.80
N GLY A 126 4.37 -22.47 -22.66
CA GLY A 126 4.86 -23.11 -21.42
C GLY A 126 6.36 -23.36 -21.22
N ALA A 127 7.28 -22.72 -21.96
CA ALA A 127 8.72 -22.81 -21.65
C ALA A 127 9.13 -21.82 -20.53
N VAL A 128 9.83 -22.31 -19.50
CA VAL A 128 10.31 -21.49 -18.36
C VAL A 128 11.24 -20.37 -18.85
N GLY A 129 10.92 -19.11 -18.49
CA GLY A 129 11.73 -17.94 -18.82
C GLY A 129 11.39 -17.26 -20.15
N PHE A 130 10.35 -17.72 -20.87
CA PHE A 130 9.89 -17.15 -22.15
C PHE A 130 8.43 -16.72 -22.09
N THR A 131 8.16 -15.42 -22.23
CA THR A 131 6.79 -14.89 -22.19
C THR A 131 6.50 -13.90 -23.33
N ALA A 132 5.68 -14.32 -24.30
CA ALA A 132 5.32 -13.51 -25.46
C ALA A 132 4.21 -12.46 -25.19
N ASN A 133 3.41 -12.66 -24.14
CA ASN A 133 2.46 -11.65 -23.67
C ASN A 133 3.19 -10.62 -22.79
N HIS A 134 3.07 -9.34 -23.13
CA HIS A 134 3.79 -8.25 -22.48
C HIS A 134 3.43 -8.08 -21.00
N ASP A 135 2.15 -8.22 -20.66
CA ASP A 135 1.68 -8.12 -19.29
C ASP A 135 2.22 -9.26 -18.43
N ASN A 136 2.13 -10.49 -18.93
CA ASN A 136 2.69 -11.65 -18.24
C ASN A 136 4.21 -11.51 -18.08
N TRP A 137 4.91 -11.03 -19.12
CA TRP A 137 6.35 -10.79 -19.04
C TRP A 137 6.69 -9.78 -17.93
N ILE A 138 5.94 -8.68 -17.81
CA ILE A 138 6.15 -7.69 -16.73
C ILE A 138 5.96 -8.34 -15.36
N MET A 139 4.93 -9.17 -15.19
CA MET A 139 4.68 -9.88 -13.94
C MET A 139 5.83 -10.84 -13.59
N ASP A 140 6.26 -11.66 -14.54
CA ASP A 140 7.34 -12.63 -14.36
C ASP A 140 8.69 -11.92 -14.09
N ASN A 141 8.96 -10.82 -14.82
CA ASN A 141 10.12 -9.96 -14.60
C ASN A 141 10.09 -9.33 -13.20
N GLU A 142 8.93 -9.06 -12.63
CA GLU A 142 8.89 -8.49 -11.29
C GLU A 142 9.22 -9.51 -10.19
N GLU A 143 8.81 -10.77 -10.34
CA GLU A 143 9.19 -11.84 -9.41
C GLU A 143 10.72 -12.01 -9.37
N VAL A 144 11.32 -11.96 -10.56
CA VAL A 144 12.74 -11.78 -10.81
C VAL A 144 13.32 -10.58 -10.04
N LEU A 145 12.66 -9.42 -10.16
CA LEU A 145 12.83 -8.18 -9.41
C LEU A 145 13.11 -8.38 -7.91
N ARG A 146 12.11 -9.02 -7.32
CA ARG A 146 11.99 -9.28 -5.89
C ARG A 146 13.05 -10.27 -5.42
N SER A 147 13.31 -11.29 -6.23
CA SER A 147 14.25 -12.33 -5.88
C SER A 147 15.69 -11.83 -5.74
N MET A 148 16.08 -10.85 -6.56
CA MET A 148 17.36 -10.13 -6.43
C MET A 148 17.49 -9.29 -5.15
N SER A 149 16.38 -8.94 -4.51
CA SER A 149 16.37 -8.09 -3.32
C SER A 149 16.46 -8.89 -2.01
N HIS A 150 16.38 -10.22 -2.05
CA HIS A 150 16.37 -11.06 -0.85
C HIS A 150 17.77 -11.29 -0.23
N HIS A 151 17.80 -11.44 1.10
CA HIS A 151 19.00 -11.39 1.94
C HIS A 151 20.04 -12.49 1.68
N ARG A 152 19.66 -13.62 1.08
CA ARG A 152 20.53 -14.77 0.82
C ARG A 152 21.17 -14.81 -0.57
N ALA A 153 20.90 -13.83 -1.43
CA ALA A 153 21.60 -13.71 -2.72
C ALA A 153 23.12 -13.45 -2.58
N ARG A 154 23.65 -13.28 -1.35
CA ARG A 154 25.10 -13.20 -1.09
C ARG A 154 25.83 -14.55 -1.05
N ASP A 155 25.13 -15.65 -0.76
CA ASP A 155 25.78 -16.97 -0.61
C ASP A 155 25.84 -17.76 -1.93
N SER A 156 25.08 -17.37 -2.96
CA SER A 156 25.35 -17.85 -4.31
C SER A 156 26.55 -17.08 -4.86
N ARG A 157 27.57 -17.82 -5.33
CA ARG A 157 28.77 -17.22 -5.93
C ARG A 157 28.47 -16.43 -7.22
N ASP A 158 27.23 -16.47 -7.72
CA ASP A 158 26.79 -15.92 -9.01
C ASP A 158 26.04 -14.58 -8.95
N VAL A 159 25.41 -14.16 -7.84
CA VAL A 159 24.65 -12.87 -7.80
C VAL A 159 25.55 -11.67 -7.42
N ARG A 160 26.85 -11.79 -7.64
CA ARG A 160 27.79 -10.70 -7.38
C ARG A 160 27.66 -9.62 -8.48
N GLN A 161 27.29 -8.40 -8.05
CA GLN A 161 27.56 -7.09 -8.70
C GLN A 161 26.52 -6.44 -9.64
N LEU A 162 25.27 -6.89 -9.72
CA LEU A 162 24.27 -6.09 -10.47
C LEU A 162 23.90 -4.81 -9.72
N PRO A 163 23.92 -3.63 -10.38
CA PRO A 163 23.51 -2.39 -9.74
C PRO A 163 22.03 -2.45 -9.40
N TRP A 164 21.60 -1.75 -8.35
CA TRP A 164 20.19 -1.71 -7.97
C TRP A 164 19.28 -1.14 -9.07
N THR A 165 19.84 -0.40 -10.02
CA THR A 165 19.16 0.13 -11.21
C THR A 165 18.82 -0.94 -12.25
N TYR A 166 19.38 -2.15 -12.13
CA TYR A 166 19.08 -3.24 -13.06
C TYR A 166 17.58 -3.53 -13.15
N GLY A 167 17.08 -3.63 -14.37
CA GLY A 167 15.67 -3.86 -14.68
C GLY A 167 14.74 -2.67 -14.44
N LEU A 168 15.27 -1.56 -13.93
CA LEU A 168 14.54 -0.29 -13.84
C LEU A 168 14.68 0.49 -15.14
N VAL A 169 13.67 1.30 -15.43
CA VAL A 169 13.64 2.21 -16.57
C VAL A 169 14.02 3.61 -16.08
N PRO A 170 15.07 4.25 -16.59
CA PRO A 170 15.33 5.67 -16.33
C PRO A 170 14.42 6.56 -17.20
N LEU A 171 14.17 7.79 -16.76
CA LEU A 171 13.33 8.75 -17.52
C LEU A 171 13.80 8.99 -18.95
N ASP A 172 15.11 9.03 -19.18
CA ASP A 172 15.66 9.30 -20.51
C ASP A 172 15.36 8.17 -21.51
N ASP A 173 15.12 6.93 -21.03
CA ASP A 173 14.75 5.77 -21.85
C ASP A 173 13.22 5.62 -22.02
N LEU A 174 12.42 6.40 -21.28
CA LEU A 174 10.96 6.20 -21.20
C LEU A 174 10.28 6.22 -22.56
N ARG A 175 10.70 7.12 -23.46
CA ARG A 175 10.13 7.27 -24.81
C ARG A 175 10.20 5.96 -25.59
N GLU A 176 11.34 5.29 -25.53
CA GLU A 176 11.62 4.08 -26.30
C GLU A 176 10.93 2.85 -25.70
N CYS A 177 10.43 2.96 -24.48
CA CYS A 177 9.79 1.87 -23.76
C CYS A 177 8.29 1.73 -24.07
N PHE A 178 7.70 2.66 -24.82
CA PHE A 178 6.30 2.58 -25.23
C PHE A 178 6.14 1.66 -26.45
N ILE A 179 5.41 0.56 -26.28
CA ILE A 179 5.17 -0.46 -27.31
C ILE A 179 3.75 -0.37 -27.87
N GLN A 180 2.77 -0.03 -27.02
CA GLN A 180 1.34 -0.11 -27.35
C GLN A 180 0.72 1.26 -27.64
N GLY A 181 1.23 2.33 -27.03
CA GLY A 181 0.68 3.69 -27.16
C GLY A 181 1.29 4.50 -28.30
N ASP A 182 0.47 5.31 -28.99
CA ASP A 182 0.98 6.40 -29.86
C ASP A 182 1.51 7.51 -28.94
N CYS A 183 2.80 7.81 -29.05
CA CYS A 183 3.48 8.82 -28.25
C CYS A 183 3.92 9.97 -29.16
N ARG A 184 3.56 11.21 -28.79
CA ARG A 184 3.91 12.42 -29.55
C ARG A 184 4.63 13.45 -28.70
N ASP A 185 5.69 14.01 -29.27
CA ASP A 185 6.40 15.12 -28.66
C ASP A 185 5.54 16.39 -28.67
N ILE A 186 5.33 16.98 -27.50
CA ILE A 186 4.77 18.33 -27.39
C ILE A 186 5.92 19.31 -27.35
N VAL A 187 5.93 20.20 -28.34
CA VAL A 187 7.05 21.11 -28.57
C VAL A 187 6.64 22.57 -28.55
N ILE A 188 7.55 23.44 -28.10
CA ILE A 188 7.41 24.90 -28.19
C ILE A 188 8.53 25.45 -29.08
N LYS A 189 8.17 26.34 -30.02
CA LYS A 189 9.14 27.12 -30.80
C LYS A 189 9.82 28.15 -29.90
N ARG A 190 11.15 28.20 -29.92
CA ARG A 190 11.93 29.27 -29.28
C ARG A 190 11.64 30.63 -29.96
N PRO A 191 12.09 31.78 -29.39
CA PRO A 191 11.82 33.13 -29.93
C PRO A 191 12.07 33.25 -31.45
N PRO A 192 11.48 34.28 -32.11
CA PRO A 192 11.19 34.31 -33.55
C PRO A 192 12.36 34.01 -34.51
N ASN A 193 13.61 34.15 -34.04
CA ASN A 193 14.82 34.03 -34.84
C ASN A 193 15.53 32.66 -34.71
N SER A 194 14.88 31.64 -34.15
CA SER A 194 15.48 30.31 -33.97
C SER A 194 14.57 29.19 -34.47
N ASN A 195 15.09 28.33 -35.36
CA ASN A 195 14.44 27.08 -35.75
C ASN A 195 14.52 25.98 -34.67
N ALA A 196 15.10 26.27 -33.50
CA ALA A 196 15.26 25.30 -32.43
C ALA A 196 13.91 25.02 -31.75
N VAL A 197 13.52 23.75 -31.78
CA VAL A 197 12.31 23.20 -31.18
C VAL A 197 12.68 22.58 -29.84
N LYS A 198 11.96 22.91 -28.75
CA LYS A 198 12.18 22.31 -27.43
C LYS A 198 10.97 21.43 -27.07
N THR A 199 11.19 20.13 -26.90
CA THR A 199 10.19 19.22 -26.31
C THR A 199 9.98 19.58 -24.85
N ILE A 200 8.73 19.79 -24.47
CA ILE A 200 8.33 20.17 -23.11
C ILE A 200 7.52 19.08 -22.40
N ALA A 201 6.94 18.15 -23.16
CA ALA A 201 6.19 17.01 -22.64
C ALA A 201 6.15 15.89 -23.68
N LEU A 202 5.91 14.66 -23.22
CA LEU A 202 5.42 13.57 -24.06
C LEU A 202 3.90 13.48 -23.86
N MET A 203 3.16 13.42 -24.96
CA MET A 203 1.73 13.12 -24.96
C MET A 203 1.54 11.67 -25.35
N ILE A 204 0.89 10.90 -24.49
CA ILE A 204 0.63 9.48 -24.66
C ILE A 204 -0.87 9.33 -24.98
N TYR A 205 -1.19 8.75 -26.13
CA TYR A 205 -2.55 8.30 -26.44
C TYR A 205 -2.75 6.90 -25.90
N ARG A 206 -3.78 6.73 -25.08
CA ARG A 206 -4.15 5.41 -24.58
C ARG A 206 -4.87 4.62 -25.67
N PRO A 207 -4.69 3.29 -25.71
CA PRO A 207 -5.34 2.47 -26.72
C PRO A 207 -6.86 2.57 -26.60
N GLY A 208 -7.55 2.71 -27.73
CA GLY A 208 -9.03 2.79 -27.75
C GLY A 208 -9.71 1.45 -27.44
N TYR A 209 -8.96 0.34 -27.49
CA TYR A 209 -9.39 -0.98 -27.08
C TYR A 209 -8.24 -1.68 -26.36
N LEU A 210 -8.54 -2.30 -25.23
CA LEU A 210 -7.61 -3.11 -24.45
C LEU A 210 -8.34 -4.38 -24.00
N ASP A 211 -7.69 -5.54 -24.01
CA ASP A 211 -8.31 -6.80 -23.64
C ASP A 211 -8.50 -6.95 -22.12
N GLY A 212 -9.33 -7.89 -21.68
CA GLY A 212 -9.67 -8.12 -20.27
C GLY A 212 -10.88 -7.33 -19.77
N PHE A 213 -11.14 -7.45 -18.46
CA PHE A 213 -12.24 -6.77 -17.77
C PHE A 213 -11.70 -5.56 -17.03
N HIS A 214 -12.32 -4.39 -17.21
CA HIS A 214 -11.81 -3.15 -16.65
C HIS A 214 -12.81 -2.54 -15.67
N VAL A 215 -12.26 -1.78 -14.72
CA VAL A 215 -13.00 -1.18 -13.62
C VAL A 215 -12.49 0.24 -13.41
N LEU A 216 -13.41 1.19 -13.17
CA LEU A 216 -13.14 2.64 -13.05
C LEU A 216 -12.70 3.30 -14.38
N ASP A 217 -13.14 2.76 -15.52
CA ASP A 217 -12.80 3.23 -16.87
C ASP A 217 -13.18 4.68 -17.13
N GLU A 218 -14.29 5.15 -16.56
CA GLU A 218 -14.83 6.48 -16.87
C GLU A 218 -13.92 7.63 -16.38
N LYS A 219 -12.93 7.38 -15.52
CA LYS A 219 -11.88 8.37 -15.21
C LYS A 219 -10.57 8.11 -15.94
N VAL A 220 -10.41 6.99 -16.63
CA VAL A 220 -9.22 6.72 -17.43
C VAL A 220 -9.15 7.78 -18.53
N LYS A 221 -8.20 8.70 -18.37
CA LYS A 221 -8.02 9.80 -19.32
C LYS A 221 -7.59 9.22 -20.68
N PRO A 222 -8.22 9.61 -21.81
CA PRO A 222 -7.88 9.06 -23.14
C PRO A 222 -6.47 9.45 -23.60
N ARG A 223 -5.90 10.50 -23.01
CA ARG A 223 -4.53 10.93 -23.22
C ARG A 223 -3.91 11.41 -21.92
N LEU A 224 -2.60 11.23 -21.79
CA LEU A 224 -1.83 11.67 -20.65
C LEU A 224 -0.64 12.49 -21.12
N TYR A 225 -0.22 13.46 -20.30
CA TYR A 225 0.97 14.25 -20.55
C TYR A 225 1.99 13.97 -19.47
N VAL A 226 3.22 13.70 -19.87
CA VAL A 226 4.30 13.35 -18.95
C VAL A 226 5.58 14.15 -19.24
N GLN A 227 6.46 14.29 -18.24
CA GLN A 227 7.77 14.91 -18.43
C GLN A 227 8.57 14.15 -19.50
N SER A 228 9.22 14.88 -20.41
CA SER A 228 10.01 14.29 -21.49
C SER A 228 11.52 14.24 -21.21
N THR A 229 12.00 14.97 -20.20
CA THR A 229 13.43 15.10 -19.91
C THR A 229 13.67 15.27 -18.41
N MET A 230 14.84 14.83 -17.94
CA MET A 230 15.28 15.08 -16.56
C MET A 230 15.36 16.57 -16.20
N ALA A 231 15.69 17.45 -17.15
CA ALA A 231 15.71 18.89 -16.91
C ALA A 231 14.30 19.46 -16.67
N GLY A 232 13.31 19.00 -17.45
CA GLY A 232 11.89 19.35 -17.25
C GLY A 232 11.38 18.85 -15.91
N PHE A 233 11.65 17.59 -15.59
CA PHE A 233 11.30 16.99 -14.31
C PHE A 233 11.89 17.76 -13.12
N ARG A 234 13.20 18.06 -13.12
CA ARG A 234 13.85 18.80 -12.02
C ARG A 234 13.26 20.20 -11.82
N SER A 235 12.93 20.89 -12.92
CA SER A 235 12.27 22.20 -12.84
C SER A 235 10.88 22.07 -12.19
N ALA A 236 10.08 21.10 -12.63
CA ALA A 236 8.76 20.85 -12.06
C ALA A 236 8.83 20.40 -10.59
N TRP A 237 9.79 19.53 -10.26
CA TRP A 237 10.06 19.08 -8.89
C TRP A 237 10.35 20.27 -7.98
N HIS A 238 11.27 21.16 -8.40
CA HIS A 238 11.59 22.36 -7.63
C HIS A 238 10.36 23.24 -7.40
N THR A 239 9.53 23.46 -8.42
CA THR A 239 8.29 24.23 -8.30
C THR A 239 7.27 23.56 -7.38
N MET A 240 7.00 22.26 -7.55
CA MET A 240 5.99 21.53 -6.80
C MET A 240 6.38 21.32 -5.33
N THR A 241 7.68 21.16 -5.05
CA THR A 241 8.23 21.07 -3.69
C THR A 241 8.58 22.43 -3.09
N ARG A 242 8.46 23.51 -3.87
CA ARG A 242 8.86 24.88 -3.51
C ARG A 242 10.30 24.97 -3.01
N GLY A 243 11.18 24.13 -3.56
CA GLY A 243 12.59 24.11 -3.19
C GLY A 243 12.89 23.71 -1.74
N ILE A 244 11.95 23.09 -1.00
CA ILE A 244 12.14 22.79 0.43
C ILE A 244 13.29 21.82 0.71
N LEU A 245 13.72 21.04 -0.30
CA LEU A 245 14.85 20.12 -0.26
C LEU A 245 16.11 20.65 -0.99
N THR A 246 16.17 21.96 -1.28
CA THR A 246 17.34 22.55 -1.94
C THR A 246 18.59 22.38 -1.07
N GLY A 247 19.66 21.86 -1.67
CA GLY A 247 20.92 21.59 -0.95
C GLY A 247 20.96 20.26 -0.20
N LEU A 248 19.95 19.39 -0.33
CA LEU A 248 19.98 18.03 0.22
C LEU A 248 21.07 17.19 -0.50
N ASP A 249 21.89 16.48 0.28
CA ASP A 249 22.69 15.39 -0.24
C ASP A 249 21.82 14.13 -0.40
N TRP A 250 21.57 13.79 -1.65
CA TRP A 250 20.74 12.65 -2.05
C TRP A 250 21.44 11.29 -1.90
N GLY A 251 22.73 11.27 -1.51
CA GLY A 251 23.40 10.03 -1.12
C GLY A 251 22.55 9.26 -0.09
N ASN A 252 22.19 8.02 -0.43
CA ASN A 252 21.35 7.14 0.39
C ASN A 252 19.93 7.65 0.68
N VAL A 253 19.41 8.61 -0.10
CA VAL A 253 18.03 9.11 0.00
C VAL A 253 17.31 8.90 -1.32
N PHE A 254 16.08 8.40 -1.26
CA PHE A 254 15.23 8.16 -2.43
C PHE A 254 13.83 8.69 -2.16
N SER A 255 13.30 9.53 -3.05
CA SER A 255 11.88 9.94 -2.97
C SER A 255 11.04 9.06 -3.88
N ALA A 256 9.86 8.64 -3.46
CA ALA A 256 9.00 7.78 -4.28
C ALA A 256 7.51 8.02 -4.03
N GLY A 257 6.67 7.55 -4.93
CA GLY A 257 5.22 7.60 -4.78
C GLY A 257 4.58 8.90 -5.28
N GLY A 258 3.60 9.42 -4.53
CA GLY A 258 2.62 10.38 -5.05
C GLY A 258 3.22 11.69 -5.58
N MET A 259 4.17 12.31 -4.87
CA MET A 259 4.78 13.57 -5.32
C MET A 259 5.63 13.40 -6.58
N VAL A 260 6.35 12.29 -6.69
CA VAL A 260 7.17 11.98 -7.87
C VAL A 260 6.27 11.73 -9.08
N LEU A 261 5.21 10.93 -8.92
CA LEU A 261 4.18 10.77 -9.96
C LEU A 261 3.56 12.11 -10.35
N GLY A 262 3.16 12.94 -9.37
CA GLY A 262 2.57 14.25 -9.65
C GLY A 262 3.49 15.16 -10.45
N THR A 263 4.78 15.15 -10.13
CA THR A 263 5.81 15.87 -10.90
C THR A 263 5.93 15.32 -12.32
N MET A 264 5.90 13.99 -12.48
CA MET A 264 5.91 13.33 -13.78
C MET A 264 4.69 13.70 -14.64
N LEU A 265 3.50 13.79 -14.04
CA LEU A 265 2.24 14.09 -14.72
C LEU A 265 1.91 15.59 -14.85
N THR A 266 2.80 16.47 -14.40
CA THR A 266 2.62 17.93 -14.48
C THR A 266 3.73 18.58 -15.32
N PRO A 267 3.87 18.21 -16.61
CA PRO A 267 4.78 18.93 -17.50
C PRO A 267 4.30 20.38 -17.73
N PRO A 268 5.21 21.30 -18.13
CA PRO A 268 4.90 22.73 -18.30
C PRO A 268 4.10 22.99 -19.58
N ILE A 269 2.88 22.44 -19.66
CA ILE A 269 1.98 22.60 -20.79
C ILE A 269 1.11 23.85 -20.60
N PRO A 270 0.98 24.73 -21.62
CA PRO A 270 0.09 25.88 -21.55
C PRO A 270 -1.35 25.48 -21.22
N HIS A 271 -1.98 26.14 -20.24
CA HIS A 271 -3.36 25.87 -19.80
C HIS A 271 -4.39 25.81 -20.92
N ARG A 272 -4.19 26.54 -22.02
CA ARG A 272 -5.09 26.48 -23.19
C ARG A 272 -5.16 25.12 -23.89
N LEU A 273 -4.19 24.22 -23.66
CA LEU A 273 -4.11 22.90 -24.28
C LEU A 273 -4.71 21.80 -23.39
N VAL A 274 -5.14 22.14 -22.17
CA VAL A 274 -5.44 21.21 -21.09
C VAL A 274 -6.57 21.74 -20.21
N ASP A 275 -7.65 20.97 -20.08
CA ASP A 275 -8.87 21.43 -19.43
C ASP A 275 -8.78 21.54 -17.89
N GLU A 276 -7.72 20.99 -17.27
CA GLU A 276 -7.58 20.89 -15.81
C GLU A 276 -6.35 21.62 -15.26
N ARG A 277 -6.47 22.20 -14.05
CA ARG A 277 -5.34 22.68 -13.26
C ARG A 277 -4.57 21.50 -12.67
N PHE A 278 -3.64 20.92 -13.44
CA PHE A 278 -2.87 19.73 -13.03
C PHE A 278 -2.24 19.79 -11.63
N THR A 279 -1.86 20.98 -11.15
CA THR A 279 -1.16 21.14 -9.87
C THR A 279 -2.05 20.98 -8.63
N SER A 280 -3.34 21.34 -8.69
CA SER A 280 -4.19 21.38 -7.50
C SER A 280 -4.46 19.98 -6.95
N GLN A 281 -4.47 18.97 -7.82
CA GLN A 281 -4.65 17.55 -7.45
C GLN A 281 -3.51 16.98 -6.58
N TRP A 282 -2.38 17.68 -6.51
CA TRP A 282 -1.19 17.26 -5.75
C TRP A 282 -0.92 18.16 -4.55
N GLU A 283 -1.82 19.08 -4.22
CA GLU A 283 -1.61 20.05 -3.13
C GLU A 283 -1.54 19.40 -1.74
N SER A 284 -2.22 18.29 -1.53
CA SER A 284 -2.16 17.52 -0.28
C SER A 284 -1.10 16.41 -0.31
N SER A 285 -0.34 16.27 -1.40
CA SER A 285 0.66 15.20 -1.52
C SER A 285 1.92 15.53 -0.71
N ASP A 286 2.42 14.51 -0.02
CA ASP A 286 3.63 14.59 0.78
C ASP A 286 4.86 14.22 -0.04
N ILE A 287 6.02 14.76 0.38
CA ILE A 287 7.31 14.29 -0.14
C ILE A 287 7.72 13.10 0.71
N ASP A 288 7.42 11.90 0.23
CA ASP A 288 7.85 10.66 0.86
C ASP A 288 9.33 10.41 0.53
N LEU A 289 10.15 10.22 1.57
CA LEU A 289 11.57 9.93 1.52
C LEU A 289 11.85 8.57 2.16
N TYR A 290 12.73 7.82 1.52
CA TYR A 290 13.26 6.54 1.97
C TYR A 290 14.76 6.68 2.15
N ILE A 291 15.28 6.16 3.25
CA ILE A 291 16.72 6.05 3.49
C ILE A 291 17.12 4.61 3.18
N TYR A 292 18.16 4.44 2.37
CA TYR A 292 18.55 3.10 1.91
C TYR A 292 20.05 2.84 2.08
N GLY A 293 20.41 1.58 2.32
CA GLY A 293 21.80 1.12 2.29
C GLY A 293 22.70 1.67 3.41
N LEU A 294 22.12 2.30 4.42
CA LEU A 294 22.81 2.79 5.62
C LEU A 294 22.53 1.88 6.82
N SER A 295 23.45 1.87 7.80
CA SER A 295 23.13 1.31 9.12
C SER A 295 22.03 2.13 9.80
N LEU A 296 21.45 1.59 10.86
CA LEU A 296 20.39 2.27 11.62
C LEU A 296 20.89 3.59 12.24
N GLU A 297 22.10 3.60 12.80
CA GLU A 297 22.70 4.80 13.39
C GLU A 297 22.95 5.89 12.34
N GLU A 298 23.47 5.50 11.17
CA GLU A 298 23.66 6.40 10.03
C GLU A 298 22.31 6.89 9.48
N SER A 299 21.29 6.04 9.47
CA SER A 299 19.93 6.42 9.06
C SER A 299 19.34 7.48 9.99
N ASN A 300 19.50 7.31 11.31
CA ASN A 300 19.09 8.34 12.28
C ASN A 300 19.86 9.66 12.11
N LYS A 301 21.16 9.62 11.77
CA LYS A 301 21.95 10.82 11.43
C LYS A 301 21.47 11.47 10.12
N LYS A 302 21.14 10.67 9.09
CA LYS A 302 20.62 11.17 7.82
C LYS A 302 19.24 11.83 7.99
N ILE A 303 18.38 11.35 8.90
CA ILE A 303 17.15 12.06 9.28
C ILE A 303 17.44 13.47 9.84
N GLN A 304 18.44 13.61 10.71
CA GLN A 304 18.83 14.91 11.26
C GLN A 304 19.40 15.85 10.18
N GLU A 305 20.12 15.32 9.20
CA GLU A 305 20.57 16.07 8.02
C GLU A 305 19.39 16.60 7.19
N ILE A 306 18.43 15.73 6.84
CA ILE A 306 17.24 16.11 6.09
C ILE A 306 16.45 17.19 6.86
N ALA A 307 16.29 17.04 8.19
CA ALA A 307 15.62 18.03 9.03
C ALA A 307 16.34 19.39 9.04
N ARG A 308 17.67 19.41 9.04
CA ARG A 308 18.47 20.65 8.95
C ARG A 308 18.25 21.34 7.60
N VAL A 309 18.27 20.59 6.50
CA VAL A 309 17.99 21.13 5.14
C VAL A 309 16.57 21.68 5.05
N TYR A 310 15.57 20.90 5.50
CA TYR A 310 14.18 21.34 5.54
C TYR A 310 14.03 22.67 6.28
N ARG A 311 14.59 22.74 7.49
CA ARG A 311 14.52 23.93 8.34
C ARG A 311 15.26 25.14 7.74
N ALA A 312 16.40 24.93 7.09
CA ALA A 312 17.16 26.00 6.43
C ALA A 312 16.40 26.62 5.24
N ASN A 313 15.53 25.84 4.59
CA ASN A 313 14.70 26.28 3.48
C ASN A 313 13.32 26.81 3.91
N LEU A 314 13.00 26.82 5.22
CA LEU A 314 11.79 27.45 5.72
C LEU A 314 11.94 28.98 5.77
N PRO A 315 10.86 29.75 5.52
CA PRO A 315 10.84 31.17 5.83
C PRO A 315 11.14 31.42 7.32
N SER A 316 11.84 32.51 7.66
CA SER A 316 12.39 32.75 9.00
C SER A 316 11.39 32.74 10.16
N SER A 317 10.10 32.98 9.90
CA SER A 317 9.02 32.98 10.90
C SER A 317 8.14 31.72 10.86
N SER A 318 8.40 30.79 9.95
CA SER A 318 7.58 29.60 9.79
C SER A 318 7.82 28.61 10.94
N PRO A 319 6.76 28.02 11.52
CA PRO A 319 6.91 27.02 12.56
C PRO A 319 7.54 25.75 11.97
N PHE A 320 8.36 25.07 12.77
CA PHE A 320 8.88 23.74 12.48
C PHE A 320 8.37 22.76 13.52
N LEU A 321 7.68 21.72 13.05
CA LEU A 321 7.18 20.63 13.89
C LEU A 321 7.61 19.31 13.27
N VAL A 322 8.18 18.44 14.10
CA VAL A 322 8.44 17.05 13.77
C VAL A 322 7.40 16.22 14.50
N ALA A 323 6.68 15.34 13.81
CA ALA A 323 5.82 14.34 14.41
C ALA A 323 6.35 12.94 14.09
N ARG A 324 6.25 12.02 15.03
CA ARG A 324 6.68 10.63 14.90
C ARG A 324 5.55 9.69 15.33
N ASN A 325 5.21 8.78 14.44
CA ASN A 325 4.31 7.65 14.70
C ASN A 325 5.10 6.34 14.53
N SER A 326 4.42 5.19 14.43
CA SER A 326 5.11 3.91 14.38
C SER A 326 5.82 3.69 13.03
N GLN A 327 5.37 4.34 11.96
CA GLN A 327 5.83 4.06 10.59
C GLN A 327 6.71 5.17 10.00
N THR A 328 6.57 6.40 10.48
CA THR A 328 7.10 7.60 9.82
C THR A 328 7.56 8.66 10.80
N ILE A 329 8.49 9.50 10.33
CA ILE A 329 8.80 10.80 10.90
C ILE A 329 8.43 11.86 9.87
N THR A 330 7.53 12.77 10.21
CA THR A 330 7.00 13.77 9.27
C THR A 330 7.27 15.18 9.77
N PHE A 331 7.78 16.02 8.86
CA PHE A 331 8.05 17.42 9.08
C PHE A 331 6.88 18.28 8.60
N TYR A 332 6.41 19.16 9.47
CA TYR A 332 5.29 20.05 9.24
C TYR A 332 5.71 21.51 9.44
N SER A 333 5.07 22.38 8.66
CA SER A 333 5.14 23.83 8.81
C SER A 333 3.76 24.44 8.53
N VAL A 334 3.69 25.61 7.88
CA VAL A 334 2.43 26.16 7.36
C VAL A 334 1.93 25.37 6.14
N TRP A 335 0.61 25.35 5.92
CA TRP A 335 -0.08 24.46 4.98
C TRP A 335 0.46 24.47 3.54
N TYR A 336 0.96 25.63 3.08
CA TYR A 336 1.44 25.79 1.72
C TYR A 336 2.87 25.26 1.51
N ILE A 337 3.59 24.94 2.60
CA ILE A 337 4.92 24.31 2.55
C ILE A 337 4.72 22.80 2.54
N ARG A 338 5.33 22.10 1.59
CA ARG A 338 5.18 20.64 1.51
C ARG A 338 5.66 19.95 2.80
N ARG A 339 4.89 18.96 3.24
CA ARG A 339 5.33 18.04 4.29
C ARG A 339 6.39 17.11 3.71
N VAL A 340 7.41 16.82 4.51
CA VAL A 340 8.43 15.81 4.19
C VAL A 340 8.23 14.66 5.16
N GLN A 341 7.91 13.49 4.62
CA GLN A 341 7.63 12.28 5.37
C GLN A 341 8.76 11.28 5.14
N ILE A 342 9.45 10.88 6.20
CA ILE A 342 10.50 9.87 6.13
C ILE A 342 9.91 8.54 6.58
N VAL A 343 9.92 7.56 5.67
CA VAL A 343 9.40 6.21 5.91
C VAL A 343 10.45 5.39 6.66
N LEU A 344 10.09 4.83 7.81
CA LEU A 344 11.01 4.11 8.69
C LEU A 344 11.11 2.62 8.34
N LYS A 345 11.56 2.35 7.11
CA LYS A 345 11.88 1.00 6.63
C LYS A 345 13.35 0.94 6.26
N LEU A 346 14.10 -0.01 6.83
CA LEU A 346 15.50 -0.23 6.50
C LEU A 346 15.61 -1.01 5.18
N VAL A 347 15.44 -0.29 4.09
CA VAL A 347 15.59 -0.84 2.73
C VAL A 347 17.07 -0.86 2.34
N LYS A 348 17.50 -1.88 1.59
CA LYS A 348 18.91 -1.96 1.17
C LYS A 348 19.20 -1.08 -0.03
N ASN A 349 18.23 -0.95 -0.92
CA ASN A 349 18.38 -0.19 -2.16
C ASN A 349 17.02 0.36 -2.64
N PRO A 350 17.01 1.34 -3.56
CA PRO A 350 15.77 1.96 -4.05
C PRO A 350 14.82 1.02 -4.81
N ARG A 351 15.32 -0.08 -5.39
CA ARG A 351 14.47 -1.05 -6.09
C ARG A 351 13.45 -1.69 -5.15
N GLU A 352 13.87 -2.04 -3.93
CA GLU A 352 12.99 -2.56 -2.89
C GLU A 352 11.85 -1.58 -2.55
N VAL A 353 12.13 -0.27 -2.58
CA VAL A 353 11.11 0.76 -2.39
C VAL A 353 10.06 0.68 -3.50
N LEU A 354 10.49 0.62 -4.76
CA LEU A 354 9.59 0.59 -5.91
C LEU A 354 8.75 -0.70 -5.96
N LEU A 355 9.35 -1.84 -5.62
CA LEU A 355 8.66 -3.13 -5.58
C LEU A 355 7.58 -3.21 -4.48
N ASN A 356 7.56 -2.27 -3.53
CA ASN A 356 6.61 -2.25 -2.42
C ASN A 356 5.36 -1.39 -2.66
N PHE A 357 5.20 -0.81 -3.86
CA PHE A 357 4.00 -0.09 -4.24
C PHE A 357 2.90 -1.02 -4.77
N ASP A 358 1.72 -0.87 -4.18
CA ASP A 358 0.46 -1.57 -4.45
C ASP A 358 -0.17 -1.29 -5.81
N LEU A 359 0.00 -0.07 -6.32
CA LEU A 359 -0.56 0.36 -7.60
C LEU A 359 0.57 0.71 -8.57
N ASP A 360 0.42 0.27 -9.82
CA ASP A 360 1.36 0.48 -10.90
C ASP A 360 1.78 1.95 -11.13
N PRO A 361 0.86 2.94 -11.15
CA PRO A 361 1.25 4.34 -11.32
C PRO A 361 2.07 4.88 -10.14
N CYS A 362 2.17 4.17 -9.01
CA CYS A 362 3.00 4.58 -7.89
C CYS A 362 4.45 4.08 -7.99
N ALA A 363 4.75 3.15 -8.89
CA ALA A 363 6.05 2.48 -9.00
C ALA A 363 7.11 3.35 -9.73
N ILE A 364 7.28 4.58 -9.23
CA ILE A 364 8.24 5.59 -9.69
C ILE A 364 8.94 6.26 -8.50
N GLY A 365 10.22 6.62 -8.67
CA GLY A 365 10.96 7.38 -7.68
C GLY A 365 12.12 8.20 -8.25
N TYR A 366 12.67 9.07 -7.43
CA TYR A 366 13.69 10.07 -7.76
C TYR A 366 14.84 9.98 -6.75
N ASP A 367 16.07 9.82 -7.25
CA ASP A 367 17.28 9.67 -6.44
C ASP A 367 18.09 10.97 -6.30
N GLY A 368 17.52 12.11 -6.69
CA GLY A 368 18.24 13.39 -6.72
C GLY A 368 18.95 13.70 -8.04
N THR A 369 19.17 12.69 -8.88
CA THR A 369 19.86 12.80 -10.17
C THR A 369 18.95 12.38 -11.31
N ASN A 370 18.32 11.22 -11.20
CA ASN A 370 17.49 10.52 -12.18
C ASN A 370 16.16 10.07 -11.58
N VAL A 371 15.17 9.89 -12.46
CA VAL A 371 13.88 9.28 -12.14
C VAL A 371 13.89 7.84 -12.65
N TRP A 372 13.50 6.92 -11.79
CA TRP A 372 13.51 5.48 -12.00
C TRP A 372 12.11 4.90 -11.88
N MET A 373 11.77 3.99 -12.78
CA MET A 373 10.44 3.41 -12.91
C MET A 373 10.54 1.88 -13.02
N LEU A 374 9.54 1.18 -12.52
CA LEU A 374 9.37 -0.24 -12.85
C LEU A 374 8.64 -0.41 -14.19
N PRO A 375 8.82 -1.53 -14.90
CA PRO A 375 8.12 -1.80 -16.16
C PRO A 375 6.60 -1.63 -16.06
N ARG A 376 5.98 -2.06 -14.95
CA ARG A 376 4.54 -1.88 -14.72
C ARG A 376 4.08 -0.42 -14.67
N PHE A 377 4.94 0.49 -14.21
CA PHE A 377 4.65 1.92 -14.24
C PHE A 377 4.56 2.43 -15.67
N VAL A 378 5.51 2.03 -16.53
CA VAL A 378 5.53 2.41 -17.94
C VAL A 378 4.27 1.92 -18.63
N ARG A 379 3.90 0.65 -18.44
CA ARG A 379 2.62 0.11 -18.92
C ARG A 379 1.44 0.95 -18.44
N ALA A 380 1.36 1.27 -17.14
CA ALA A 380 0.23 2.02 -16.60
C ALA A 380 0.10 3.43 -17.22
N LEU A 381 1.21 4.05 -17.65
CA LEU A 381 1.14 5.28 -18.44
C LEU A 381 0.50 5.05 -19.81
N GLU A 382 0.89 3.98 -20.51
CA GLU A 382 0.37 3.62 -21.84
C GLU A 382 -1.10 3.20 -21.82
N THR A 383 -1.45 2.29 -20.93
CA THR A 383 -2.77 1.66 -20.89
C THR A 383 -3.76 2.46 -20.06
N GLY A 384 -3.27 3.14 -19.01
CA GLY A 384 -4.10 3.80 -18.01
C GLY A 384 -4.61 2.89 -16.90
N TYR A 385 -4.03 1.69 -16.75
CA TYR A 385 -4.52 0.71 -15.80
C TYR A 385 -3.42 0.18 -14.89
N THR A 386 -3.80 -0.07 -13.63
CA THR A 386 -3.11 -1.04 -12.79
C THR A 386 -3.63 -2.43 -13.13
N ASN A 387 -2.75 -3.40 -13.39
CA ASN A 387 -3.21 -4.79 -13.56
C ASN A 387 -3.50 -5.43 -12.20
N PHE A 388 -4.65 -6.08 -12.10
CA PHE A 388 -5.08 -6.77 -10.90
C PHE A 388 -4.22 -8.03 -10.65
N THR A 389 -3.86 -8.23 -9.38
CA THR A 389 -3.24 -9.44 -8.83
C THR A 389 -3.74 -9.64 -7.41
N MET A 390 -3.57 -10.83 -6.84
CA MET A 390 -3.96 -11.05 -5.44
C MET A 390 -3.12 -10.22 -4.46
N ASP A 391 -1.93 -9.76 -4.84
CA ASP A 391 -1.13 -8.80 -4.06
C ASP A 391 -1.88 -7.50 -3.73
N LEU A 392 -2.83 -7.07 -4.59
CA LEU A 392 -3.68 -5.90 -4.33
C LEU A 392 -4.67 -6.15 -3.17
N ILE A 393 -4.97 -7.41 -2.85
CA ILE A 393 -5.92 -7.83 -1.81
C ILE A 393 -5.20 -8.31 -0.55
N ASP A 394 -4.17 -9.14 -0.72
CA ASP A 394 -3.44 -9.81 0.35
C ASP A 394 -2.24 -9.00 0.86
N GLY A 395 -1.84 -7.96 0.11
CA GLY A 395 -0.67 -7.12 0.41
C GLY A 395 0.65 -7.72 -0.10
N HIS A 396 1.67 -6.87 -0.21
CA HIS A 396 2.97 -7.30 -0.75
C HIS A 396 3.86 -8.02 0.27
N SER A 397 4.69 -8.92 -0.26
CA SER A 397 5.62 -9.80 0.44
C SER A 397 6.67 -9.13 1.35
N LEU A 398 6.98 -7.84 1.16
CA LEU A 398 8.04 -7.11 1.87
C LEU A 398 7.48 -6.02 2.83
N GLY A 399 6.17 -5.97 3.09
CA GLY A 399 5.66 -5.18 4.20
C GLY A 399 4.13 -5.07 4.25
N ASP A 400 3.62 -5.30 5.46
CA ASP A 400 2.24 -5.22 5.97
C ASP A 400 1.38 -4.15 5.28
N ARG A 401 0.49 -4.51 4.34
CA ARG A 401 -0.31 -3.47 3.63
C ARG A 401 -1.71 -3.82 3.15
N LYS A 402 -2.53 -4.61 3.88
CA LYS A 402 -3.99 -4.60 3.59
C LYS A 402 -4.67 -3.28 4.01
N ALA A 403 -4.15 -2.59 5.04
CA ALA A 403 -4.88 -1.51 5.72
C ALA A 403 -5.04 -0.17 4.94
N SER A 404 -4.37 0.03 3.79
CA SER A 404 -4.45 1.30 3.04
C SER A 404 -4.74 1.15 1.55
N GLN A 405 -4.96 -0.07 1.04
CA GLN A 405 -5.11 -0.32 -0.40
C GLN A 405 -6.47 0.21 -0.92
N ASP A 406 -7.54 0.04 -0.16
CA ASP A 406 -8.91 0.46 -0.49
C ASP A 406 -9.00 1.92 -0.95
N ASP A 407 -8.46 2.85 -0.16
CA ASP A 407 -8.49 4.29 -0.46
C ASP A 407 -7.65 4.64 -1.69
N ARG A 408 -6.55 3.91 -1.89
CA ARG A 408 -5.59 4.18 -2.95
C ARG A 408 -6.20 3.86 -4.31
N VAL A 409 -6.98 2.79 -4.44
CA VAL A 409 -7.68 2.47 -5.70
C VAL A 409 -8.51 3.66 -6.19
N PHE A 410 -9.38 4.22 -5.34
CA PHE A 410 -10.22 5.37 -5.73
C PHE A 410 -9.42 6.68 -5.86
N LYS A 411 -8.41 6.90 -5.02
CA LYS A 411 -7.52 8.07 -5.10
C LYS A 411 -6.78 8.14 -6.44
N TYR A 412 -6.28 6.99 -6.95
CA TYR A 412 -5.56 6.93 -8.22
C TYR A 412 -6.49 6.83 -9.43
N ALA A 413 -7.71 6.30 -9.27
CA ALA A 413 -8.78 6.46 -10.26
C ALA A 413 -9.08 7.92 -10.55
N LYS A 414 -9.17 8.79 -9.53
CA LYS A 414 -9.31 10.24 -9.72
C LYS A 414 -8.11 10.87 -10.46
N LYS A 415 -6.92 10.26 -10.41
CA LYS A 415 -5.72 10.70 -11.15
C LYS A 415 -5.67 10.14 -12.58
N GLY A 416 -6.68 9.37 -12.97
CA GLY A 416 -6.85 8.83 -14.30
C GLY A 416 -6.27 7.43 -14.50
N PHE A 417 -6.28 6.58 -13.47
CA PHE A 417 -5.81 5.20 -13.55
C PHE A 417 -6.86 4.21 -13.05
N GLY A 418 -7.33 3.30 -13.91
CA GLY A 418 -8.29 2.25 -13.57
C GLY A 418 -7.64 0.96 -13.09
N ILE A 419 -8.45 -0.08 -12.88
CA ILE A 419 -8.00 -1.45 -12.59
C ILE A 419 -8.36 -2.37 -13.77
N ARG A 420 -7.44 -3.23 -14.17
CA ARG A 420 -7.61 -4.18 -15.27
C ARG A 420 -7.37 -5.62 -14.82
N PHE A 421 -8.33 -6.48 -15.06
CA PHE A 421 -8.22 -7.93 -14.95
C PHE A 421 -7.86 -8.48 -16.34
N THR A 422 -6.65 -8.99 -16.51
CA THR A 422 -6.17 -9.45 -17.83
C THR A 422 -6.86 -10.73 -18.27
N GLU A 423 -6.81 -11.04 -19.57
CA GLU A 423 -7.34 -12.32 -20.12
C GLU A 423 -6.74 -13.55 -19.45
N THR A 424 -5.44 -13.52 -19.10
CA THR A 424 -4.79 -14.61 -18.35
C THR A 424 -5.47 -14.81 -17.00
N TYR A 425 -5.83 -13.71 -16.33
CA TYR A 425 -6.48 -13.72 -15.04
C TYR A 425 -7.94 -14.17 -15.14
N LEU A 426 -8.69 -13.68 -16.12
CA LEU A 426 -10.07 -14.10 -16.36
C LEU A 426 -10.19 -15.60 -16.63
N LYS A 427 -9.23 -16.20 -17.31
CA LYS A 427 -9.18 -17.66 -17.53
C LYS A 427 -9.08 -18.47 -16.24
N MET A 428 -8.56 -17.90 -15.16
CA MET A 428 -8.49 -18.57 -13.86
C MET A 428 -9.87 -18.71 -13.19
N LEU A 429 -10.90 -18.00 -13.69
CA LEU A 429 -12.28 -18.13 -13.22
C LEU A 429 -13.06 -19.26 -13.91
N LEU A 430 -12.44 -19.91 -14.91
CA LEU A 430 -13.01 -21.09 -15.55
C LEU A 430 -12.79 -22.31 -14.65
N PRO A 431 -13.78 -23.21 -14.50
CA PRO A 431 -13.68 -24.34 -13.59
C PRO A 431 -12.50 -25.24 -13.99
N TYR A 432 -11.60 -25.49 -13.03
CA TYR A 432 -10.57 -26.53 -13.14
C TYR A 432 -11.23 -27.91 -13.11
N GLY A 433 -11.71 -28.39 -14.26
CA GLY A 433 -12.16 -29.78 -14.41
C GLY A 433 -13.49 -30.16 -13.75
N THR A 434 -14.33 -29.22 -13.30
CA THR A 434 -15.75 -29.47 -12.95
C THR A 434 -16.70 -28.92 -14.03
N THR A 435 -17.96 -29.36 -13.97
CA THR A 435 -19.01 -29.04 -14.95
C THR A 435 -19.15 -27.54 -15.22
N VAL A 436 -19.50 -27.18 -16.46
CA VAL A 436 -19.65 -25.79 -17.00
C VAL A 436 -20.54 -24.87 -16.14
N THR A 437 -21.28 -25.42 -15.18
CA THR A 437 -22.20 -24.72 -14.27
C THR A 437 -21.53 -23.87 -13.19
N ASP A 438 -20.23 -24.03 -12.91
CA ASP A 438 -19.55 -23.36 -11.78
C ASP A 438 -18.65 -22.18 -12.21
N ALA A 439 -18.72 -21.76 -13.48
CA ALA A 439 -17.93 -20.64 -14.00
C ALA A 439 -18.37 -19.30 -13.40
N VAL A 440 -17.39 -18.46 -13.05
CA VAL A 440 -17.63 -17.13 -12.49
C VAL A 440 -17.42 -16.07 -13.57
N TYR A 441 -18.46 -15.29 -13.86
CA TYR A 441 -18.40 -14.18 -14.82
C TYR A 441 -18.42 -12.85 -14.07
N LEU A 442 -17.32 -12.09 -14.16
CA LEU A 442 -17.20 -10.80 -13.48
C LEU A 442 -18.25 -9.80 -13.97
N GLU A 443 -18.60 -9.79 -15.26
CA GLU A 443 -19.60 -8.87 -15.81
C GLU A 443 -21.00 -9.12 -15.21
N ASP A 444 -21.36 -10.38 -14.98
CA ASP A 444 -22.66 -10.73 -14.38
C ASP A 444 -22.74 -10.23 -12.93
N ILE A 445 -21.66 -10.43 -12.16
CA ILE A 445 -21.56 -9.92 -10.80
C ILE A 445 -21.59 -8.39 -10.80
N ALA A 446 -20.74 -7.74 -11.60
CA ALA A 446 -20.69 -6.29 -11.72
C ALA A 446 -22.06 -5.69 -12.07
N SER A 447 -22.76 -6.25 -13.06
CA SER A 447 -24.11 -5.85 -13.45
C SER A 447 -25.13 -6.02 -12.32
N GLN A 448 -25.04 -7.10 -11.53
CA GLN A 448 -25.90 -7.32 -10.37
C GLN A 448 -25.63 -6.28 -9.27
N GLU A 449 -24.37 -5.99 -8.99
CA GLU A 449 -23.99 -5.07 -7.92
C GLU A 449 -24.24 -3.60 -8.28
N ARG A 450 -24.13 -3.21 -9.55
CA ARG A 450 -24.61 -1.91 -10.05
C ARG A 450 -26.10 -1.72 -9.79
N LYS A 451 -26.92 -2.71 -10.15
CA LYS A 451 -28.37 -2.70 -9.86
C LYS A 451 -28.64 -2.60 -8.36
N TRP A 452 -27.82 -3.25 -7.54
CA TRP A 452 -27.93 -3.18 -6.09
C TRP A 452 -27.63 -1.76 -5.57
N ALA A 453 -26.49 -1.18 -5.96
CA ALA A 453 -26.07 0.15 -5.54
C ALA A 453 -27.09 1.21 -5.95
N HIS A 454 -27.61 1.13 -7.19
CA HIS A 454 -28.65 2.00 -7.70
C HIS A 454 -29.93 1.97 -6.84
N ARG A 455 -30.35 0.78 -6.36
CA ARG A 455 -31.49 0.67 -5.42
C ARG A 455 -31.20 1.35 -4.08
N CYS A 456 -30.00 1.18 -3.53
CA CYS A 456 -29.60 1.82 -2.27
C CYS A 456 -29.58 3.35 -2.39
N ILE A 457 -29.04 3.88 -3.49
CA ILE A 457 -29.07 5.32 -3.79
C ILE A 457 -30.51 5.82 -3.88
N GLY A 458 -31.40 5.07 -4.53
CA GLY A 458 -32.84 5.38 -4.56
C GLY A 458 -33.46 5.55 -3.16
N ILE A 459 -33.05 4.71 -2.20
CA ILE A 459 -33.50 4.80 -0.79
C ILE A 459 -32.93 6.05 -0.12
N VAL A 460 -31.64 6.34 -0.29
CA VAL A 460 -30.99 7.56 0.24
C VAL A 460 -31.70 8.81 -0.29
N ASN A 461 -31.98 8.85 -1.60
CA ASN A 461 -32.67 9.97 -2.25
C ASN A 461 -34.07 10.19 -1.69
N MET A 462 -34.82 9.12 -1.43
CA MET A 462 -36.14 9.20 -0.78
C MET A 462 -36.05 9.74 0.65
N ARG A 463 -35.02 9.38 1.42
CA ARG A 463 -34.79 9.90 2.78
C ARG A 463 -34.44 11.37 2.78
N SER A 464 -33.50 11.80 1.92
CA SER A 464 -33.10 13.21 1.80
C SER A 464 -34.29 14.09 1.43
N ARG A 465 -35.16 13.63 0.51
CA ARG A 465 -36.40 14.34 0.16
C ARG A 465 -37.41 14.43 1.32
N LYS A 466 -37.51 13.40 2.17
CA LYS A 466 -38.37 13.40 3.37
C LYS A 466 -37.82 14.29 4.50
N LEU A 467 -36.50 14.36 4.67
CA LEU A 467 -35.85 15.28 5.62
C LEU A 467 -36.00 16.76 5.22
N CYS A 468 -36.14 17.04 3.93
CA CYS A 468 -36.49 18.37 3.41
C CYS A 468 -37.99 18.70 3.51
N ALA A 469 -38.86 17.79 3.99
CA ALA A 469 -40.26 18.09 4.28
C ALA A 469 -40.38 18.84 5.64
N PRO A 470 -41.44 19.65 5.88
CA PRO A 470 -41.43 20.75 6.86
C PRO A 470 -41.37 20.36 8.36
N ALA A 471 -41.06 19.11 8.71
CA ALA A 471 -41.25 18.57 10.06
C ALA A 471 -40.04 18.68 11.01
N PHE A 472 -38.86 19.13 10.55
CA PHE A 472 -37.68 19.29 11.41
C PHE A 472 -36.94 20.60 11.12
N ALA A 473 -37.35 21.68 11.78
CA ALA A 473 -36.80 23.03 11.60
C ALA A 473 -35.51 23.32 12.42
N ASP A 474 -34.97 22.35 13.16
CA ASP A 474 -33.87 22.58 14.12
C ASP A 474 -32.53 21.93 13.75
N ASN A 475 -32.24 21.71 12.46
CA ASN A 475 -30.91 21.29 12.02
C ASN A 475 -30.05 22.51 11.63
N PRO A 476 -28.91 22.79 12.28
CA PRO A 476 -28.12 24.00 12.06
C PRO A 476 -27.44 24.09 10.67
N ASN A 477 -27.53 23.06 9.83
CA ASN A 477 -27.11 23.09 8.43
C ASN A 477 -28.23 22.55 7.53
N PRO A 478 -29.12 23.41 7.01
CA PRO A 478 -30.08 22.97 5.99
C PRO A 478 -29.34 22.50 4.74
N VAL A 479 -29.63 21.28 4.28
CA VAL A 479 -29.15 20.77 2.99
C VAL A 479 -29.69 21.69 1.91
N ALA A 480 -28.80 22.29 1.12
CA ALA A 480 -29.19 23.21 0.06
C ALA A 480 -30.11 22.50 -0.95
N CYS A 481 -31.35 22.97 -1.05
CA CYS A 481 -32.31 22.49 -2.04
C CYS A 481 -31.81 22.88 -3.45
N GLY A 482 -31.33 21.91 -4.24
CA GLY A 482 -31.03 22.12 -5.66
C GLY A 482 -29.85 21.32 -6.25
N GLY A 483 -29.04 20.64 -5.43
CA GLY A 483 -27.92 19.79 -5.90
C GLY A 483 -28.26 18.29 -5.97
N PRO A 484 -27.43 17.48 -6.64
CA PRO A 484 -27.54 16.03 -6.54
C PRO A 484 -27.40 15.60 -5.07
N PRO A 485 -28.10 14.53 -4.67
CA PRO A 485 -28.07 14.01 -3.31
C PRO A 485 -26.64 13.65 -2.91
N GLU A 486 -26.25 14.08 -1.72
CA GLU A 486 -24.92 13.80 -1.15
C GLU A 486 -24.94 12.46 -0.42
N THR A 487 -23.90 11.66 -0.63
CA THR A 487 -23.71 10.39 0.09
C THR A 487 -22.23 10.09 0.31
N THR A 488 -21.91 8.98 0.99
CA THR A 488 -20.54 8.54 1.25
C THR A 488 -20.41 7.03 1.03
N HIS A 489 -19.19 6.57 0.78
CA HIS A 489 -18.90 5.12 0.77
C HIS A 489 -19.24 4.45 2.12
N LEU A 490 -19.30 5.20 3.22
CA LEU A 490 -19.71 4.75 4.56
C LEU A 490 -21.21 4.46 4.67
N GLU A 491 -22.04 5.33 4.10
CA GLU A 491 -23.49 5.14 4.11
C GLU A 491 -23.92 3.91 3.31
N LEU A 492 -23.17 3.54 2.27
CA LEU A 492 -23.43 2.34 1.47
C LEU A 492 -23.29 1.04 2.30
N ASN A 493 -22.41 1.03 3.31
CA ASN A 493 -22.21 -0.10 4.23
C ASN A 493 -23.25 -0.15 5.37
N ALA A 494 -23.84 0.99 5.75
CA ALA A 494 -24.97 1.03 6.69
C ALA A 494 -26.22 0.30 6.16
N TYR A 495 -26.26 -0.02 4.87
CA TYR A 495 -27.23 -0.91 4.24
C TYR A 495 -26.79 -2.39 4.23
N MET A 496 -26.00 -2.80 5.23
CA MET A 496 -25.65 -4.19 5.56
C MET A 496 -24.77 -4.89 4.53
N GLN A 497 -23.51 -4.45 4.44
CA GLN A 497 -22.46 -5.08 3.61
C GLN A 497 -21.33 -5.69 4.46
N HIS A 498 -21.66 -6.41 5.53
CA HIS A 498 -20.63 -6.91 6.44
C HIS A 498 -20.15 -8.30 6.04
N GLU A 499 -18.88 -8.59 6.25
CA GLU A 499 -18.40 -9.96 6.36
C GLU A 499 -17.96 -10.20 7.82
N PRO A 500 -18.54 -11.17 8.55
CA PRO A 500 -18.20 -11.41 9.95
C PRO A 500 -16.71 -11.73 10.18
N GLU A 501 -16.04 -12.36 9.20
CA GLU A 501 -14.72 -12.96 9.36
C GLU A 501 -13.55 -12.08 8.88
N ASN A 502 -13.76 -11.14 7.95
CA ASN A 502 -12.70 -10.35 7.30
C ASN A 502 -12.83 -8.82 7.49
N GLY A 503 -13.82 -8.38 8.28
CA GLY A 503 -14.03 -6.97 8.59
C GLY A 503 -14.61 -6.16 7.45
N GLU A 504 -14.46 -4.84 7.53
CA GLU A 504 -15.10 -3.91 6.59
C GLU A 504 -14.04 -3.28 5.70
N SER A 505 -13.78 -3.92 4.56
CA SER A 505 -12.93 -3.44 3.46
C SER A 505 -13.69 -3.60 2.16
N CYS A 506 -13.60 -2.62 1.26
CA CYS A 506 -14.25 -2.70 -0.04
C CYS A 506 -13.58 -3.73 -0.97
N LEU A 507 -12.33 -4.12 -0.67
CA LEU A 507 -11.55 -5.11 -1.40
C LEU A 507 -11.72 -6.54 -0.84
N ASN A 508 -12.60 -6.79 0.13
CA ASN A 508 -12.76 -8.12 0.72
C ASN A 508 -13.29 -9.19 -0.27
N ASN A 509 -14.12 -8.78 -1.25
CA ASN A 509 -14.54 -9.61 -2.37
C ASN A 509 -14.94 -8.73 -3.55
N PHE A 510 -15.04 -9.35 -4.73
CA PHE A 510 -15.36 -8.64 -5.96
C PHE A 510 -16.73 -7.95 -5.94
N SER A 511 -17.75 -8.58 -5.34
CA SER A 511 -19.10 -8.00 -5.24
C SER A 511 -19.11 -6.68 -4.47
N ILE A 512 -18.50 -6.66 -3.27
CA ILE A 512 -18.42 -5.44 -2.45
C ILE A 512 -17.64 -4.37 -3.22
N PHE A 513 -16.51 -4.72 -3.84
CA PHE A 513 -15.71 -3.78 -4.62
C PHE A 513 -16.57 -3.11 -5.71
N MET A 514 -17.33 -3.91 -6.47
CA MET A 514 -18.21 -3.40 -7.53
C MET A 514 -19.36 -2.52 -7.01
N ARG A 515 -19.84 -2.69 -5.79
CA ARG A 515 -20.83 -1.76 -5.19
C ARG A 515 -20.23 -0.36 -4.98
N HIS A 516 -18.98 -0.30 -4.53
CA HIS A 516 -18.28 0.97 -4.35
C HIS A 516 -17.93 1.62 -5.68
N VAL A 517 -17.56 0.82 -6.69
CA VAL A 517 -17.38 1.29 -8.07
C VAL A 517 -18.69 1.84 -8.62
N ALA A 518 -19.81 1.16 -8.43
CA ALA A 518 -21.11 1.61 -8.90
C ALA A 518 -21.54 2.94 -8.26
N LEU A 519 -21.28 3.15 -6.97
CA LEU A 519 -21.53 4.45 -6.31
C LEU A 519 -20.77 5.57 -7.04
N TRP A 520 -19.55 5.28 -7.46
CA TRP A 520 -18.72 6.24 -8.16
C TRP A 520 -19.14 6.44 -9.62
N GLU A 521 -19.59 5.39 -10.32
CA GLU A 521 -20.15 5.50 -11.68
C GLU A 521 -21.38 6.46 -11.64
N GLU A 522 -22.17 6.38 -10.58
CA GLU A 522 -23.32 7.27 -10.34
C GLU A 522 -22.91 8.72 -10.02
N GLU A 523 -21.75 8.95 -9.38
CA GLU A 523 -21.19 10.30 -9.21
C GLU A 523 -20.79 10.90 -10.57
N ILE A 524 -20.19 10.10 -11.45
CA ILE A 524 -19.81 10.56 -12.80
C ILE A 524 -21.03 10.85 -13.66
N ALA A 525 -22.07 10.03 -13.56
CA ALA A 525 -23.35 10.28 -14.19
C ALA A 525 -24.06 11.54 -13.65
N GLY A 526 -23.58 12.13 -12.54
CA GLY A 526 -24.15 13.31 -11.91
C GLY A 526 -25.40 13.02 -11.07
N ASN A 527 -25.65 11.74 -10.75
CA ASN A 527 -26.82 11.31 -10.00
C ASN A 527 -26.66 11.51 -8.48
N ILE A 528 -25.42 11.55 -8.01
CA ILE A 528 -25.05 11.78 -6.60
C ILE A 528 -23.81 12.67 -6.51
N MET A 529 -23.49 13.12 -5.29
CA MET A 529 -22.20 13.71 -4.95
C MET A 529 -21.58 12.93 -3.79
N ILE A 530 -20.35 12.44 -3.95
CA ILE A 530 -19.65 11.74 -2.86
C ILE A 530 -18.90 12.79 -2.04
N ARG A 531 -19.23 12.95 -0.75
CA ARG A 531 -18.49 13.87 0.12
C ARG A 531 -17.08 13.33 0.41
N GLU A 532 -16.05 14.07 0.00
CA GLU A 532 -14.66 13.80 0.37
C GLU A 532 -14.36 14.40 1.75
N PRO A 533 -14.15 13.58 2.79
CA PRO A 533 -12.84 12.96 3.03
C PRO A 533 -12.91 11.51 3.55
N ASP A 534 -14.09 10.89 3.56
CA ASP A 534 -14.33 9.56 4.11
C ASP A 534 -14.30 8.49 3.01
N TYR A 535 -13.11 8.30 2.40
CA TYR A 535 -12.82 7.00 1.80
C TYR A 535 -12.75 5.94 2.91
N ALA A 536 -12.71 4.67 2.51
CA ALA A 536 -12.99 3.42 3.23
C ALA A 536 -12.13 3.09 4.46
N HIS A 537 -11.74 4.10 5.21
CA HIS A 537 -10.74 4.05 6.25
C HIS A 537 -11.31 3.75 7.65
N ARG A 538 -12.60 4.02 7.91
CA ARG A 538 -13.20 3.59 9.18
C ARG A 538 -13.53 2.10 9.05
N PRO A 539 -13.21 1.23 10.01
CA PRO A 539 -14.06 0.08 10.25
C PRO A 539 -15.47 0.66 10.40
N TYR A 540 -16.25 0.44 9.36
CA TYR A 540 -17.61 0.86 9.14
C TYR A 540 -18.60 0.44 10.27
N GLY A 541 -18.13 -0.28 11.31
CA GLY A 541 -18.88 -0.73 12.48
C GLY A 541 -18.95 0.26 13.67
N GLU A 542 -18.28 1.41 13.60
CA GLU A 542 -18.27 2.42 14.69
C GLU A 542 -19.51 3.35 14.73
N LEU A 543 -20.60 2.99 14.04
CA LEU A 543 -21.86 3.76 14.06
C LEU A 543 -22.91 3.25 15.05
N LEU A 544 -22.66 2.13 15.75
CA LEU A 544 -23.45 1.75 16.92
C LEU A 544 -22.89 2.42 18.19
N GLY A 545 -23.03 3.74 18.24
CA GLY A 545 -23.22 4.47 19.49
C GLY A 545 -22.01 4.84 20.37
N GLN A 546 -20.84 4.21 20.29
CA GLN A 546 -19.70 4.56 21.14
C GLN A 546 -18.36 3.96 20.66
N ALA A 547 -17.38 4.86 20.41
CA ALA A 547 -15.92 4.69 20.25
C ALA A 547 -15.41 5.36 18.96
N ASN A 548 -14.87 6.57 19.13
CA ASN A 548 -14.35 7.47 18.10
C ASN A 548 -12.86 7.17 17.77
N VAL A 549 -12.44 5.94 17.47
CA VAL A 549 -11.01 5.64 17.32
C VAL A 549 -10.62 5.56 15.84
N PRO A 550 -9.80 6.49 15.31
CA PRO A 550 -9.19 6.26 14.02
C PRO A 550 -8.34 4.98 14.08
N VAL A 551 -8.62 4.02 13.19
CA VAL A 551 -7.72 2.89 12.92
C VAL A 551 -6.34 3.36 12.46
N MET A 552 -6.22 4.60 11.95
CA MET A 552 -4.95 5.17 11.50
C MET A 552 -4.21 6.02 12.52
N GLU A 553 -2.90 6.02 12.32
CA GLU A 553 -1.90 6.89 12.95
C GLU A 553 -1.99 8.37 12.50
N THR A 554 -3.20 8.85 12.17
CA THR A 554 -3.40 10.18 11.59
C THR A 554 -4.33 11.02 12.48
N PRO A 555 -3.87 12.16 12.99
CA PRO A 555 -4.72 13.09 13.74
C PRO A 555 -5.85 13.64 12.87
N ARG A 556 -7.01 13.94 13.48
CA ARG A 556 -8.13 14.63 12.81
C ARG A 556 -7.74 16.08 12.49
N CYS A 557 -7.07 16.28 11.36
CA CYS A 557 -6.68 17.59 10.86
C CYS A 557 -6.46 17.52 9.34
N SER A 558 -7.25 18.30 8.60
CA SER A 558 -7.07 18.47 7.17
C SER A 558 -5.83 19.30 6.87
N TRP A 559 -5.11 18.93 5.80
CA TRP A 559 -3.98 19.70 5.28
C TRP A 559 -4.48 20.73 4.27
N ASP A 560 -5.05 21.82 4.77
CA ASP A 560 -5.67 22.89 3.98
C ASP A 560 -5.35 24.29 4.54
N SER A 561 -5.98 25.33 4.01
CA SER A 561 -5.78 26.71 4.45
C SER A 561 -6.10 26.97 5.92
N ASN A 562 -6.86 26.09 6.59
CA ASN A 562 -7.20 26.17 8.01
C ASN A 562 -6.18 25.46 8.92
N PHE A 563 -5.20 24.77 8.34
CA PHE A 563 -4.17 24.08 9.11
C PHE A 563 -3.32 25.06 9.92
N SER A 564 -3.13 24.76 11.20
CA SER A 564 -2.12 25.42 12.03
C SER A 564 -1.41 24.40 12.91
N VAL A 565 -0.11 24.61 13.16
CA VAL A 565 0.69 23.75 14.05
C VAL A 565 0.06 23.67 15.45
N LYS A 566 -0.56 24.76 15.93
CA LYS A 566 -1.26 24.79 17.22
C LYS A 566 -2.47 23.85 17.25
N ASN A 567 -3.31 23.90 16.21
CA ASN A 567 -4.48 23.02 16.12
C ASN A 567 -4.06 21.56 15.92
N PHE A 568 -3.02 21.33 15.11
CA PHE A 568 -2.50 19.99 14.89
C PHE A 568 -1.95 19.33 16.15
N ARG A 569 -1.20 20.08 16.99
CA ARG A 569 -0.77 19.60 18.32
C ARG A 569 -1.96 19.18 19.18
N ARG A 570 -3.00 20.02 19.25
CA ARG A 570 -4.24 19.69 19.97
C ARG A 570 -4.91 18.44 19.40
N SER A 571 -4.92 18.25 18.09
CA SER A 571 -5.47 17.03 17.46
C SER A 571 -4.66 15.78 17.82
N ILE A 572 -3.32 15.88 17.92
CA ILE A 572 -2.47 14.77 18.39
C ILE A 572 -2.74 14.49 19.87
N ASP A 573 -2.76 15.51 20.72
CA ASP A 573 -3.02 15.35 22.15
C ASP A 573 -4.42 14.76 22.40
N ALA A 574 -5.42 15.19 21.61
CA ALA A 574 -6.77 14.65 21.65
C ALA A 574 -6.82 13.19 21.20
N LEU A 575 -6.04 12.79 20.18
CA LEU A 575 -5.94 11.41 19.72
C LEU A 575 -5.35 10.51 20.82
N ASN A 576 -4.20 10.90 21.39
CA ASN A 576 -3.55 10.15 22.47
C ASN A 576 -4.48 10.04 23.70
N LYS A 577 -5.17 11.13 24.08
CA LYS A 577 -6.14 11.14 25.19
C LYS A 577 -7.35 10.25 24.92
N LEU A 578 -7.87 10.27 23.69
CA LEU A 578 -9.00 9.45 23.31
C LEU A 578 -8.62 7.97 23.40
N GLU A 579 -7.47 7.60 22.87
CA GLU A 579 -6.94 6.24 22.97
C GLU A 579 -6.73 5.80 24.43
N ALA A 580 -6.14 6.65 25.28
CA ALA A 580 -6.05 6.39 26.70
C ALA A 580 -7.42 6.18 27.38
N THR A 581 -8.45 6.90 26.91
CA THR A 581 -9.83 6.79 27.44
C THR A 581 -10.48 5.48 27.00
N ILE A 582 -10.28 5.07 25.75
CA ILE A 582 -10.76 3.78 25.23
C ILE A 582 -10.08 2.62 25.97
N ILE A 583 -8.78 2.73 26.20
CA ILE A 583 -8.02 1.77 26.99
C ILE A 583 -8.57 1.71 28.42
N ALA A 584 -8.77 2.85 29.08
CA ALA A 584 -9.34 2.90 30.42
C ALA A 584 -10.73 2.24 30.48
N GLN A 585 -11.58 2.55 29.51
CA GLN A 585 -12.93 1.97 29.41
C GLN A 585 -12.89 0.46 29.14
N ALA A 586 -12.01 0.00 28.25
CA ALA A 586 -11.81 -1.43 27.99
C ALA A 586 -11.33 -2.18 29.24
N ILE A 587 -10.49 -1.57 30.07
CA ILE A 587 -10.08 -2.17 31.37
C ILE A 587 -11.30 -2.27 32.31
N CYS A 588 -12.18 -1.26 32.34
CA CYS A 588 -13.41 -1.27 33.14
C CYS A 588 -14.45 -2.29 32.64
N ASP A 589 -14.65 -2.41 31.33
CA ASP A 589 -15.73 -3.20 30.73
C ASP A 589 -15.41 -4.69 30.62
N ALA A 590 -14.14 -5.07 30.57
CA ALA A 590 -13.71 -6.41 30.20
C ALA A 590 -13.90 -7.51 31.29
N GLU A 591 -14.73 -7.30 32.31
CA GLU A 591 -14.80 -8.15 33.52
C GLU A 591 -13.40 -8.45 34.12
N LEU A 592 -12.40 -7.61 33.79
CA LEU A 592 -11.04 -7.78 34.27
C LEU A 592 -11.04 -7.48 35.77
N PRO A 593 -10.33 -8.27 36.58
CA PRO A 593 -10.35 -8.10 38.02
C PRO A 593 -9.99 -6.67 38.42
N TYR A 594 -10.61 -6.17 39.50
CA TYR A 594 -10.32 -4.84 40.04
C TYR A 594 -8.82 -4.55 40.23
N SER A 595 -8.02 -5.60 40.40
CA SER A 595 -6.56 -5.55 40.44
C SER A 595 -5.90 -5.08 39.14
N LEU A 596 -6.59 -4.86 38.01
CA LEU A 596 -6.02 -4.23 36.80
C LEU A 596 -6.37 -2.73 36.67
N LEU A 597 -7.36 -2.22 37.42
CA LEU A 597 -7.93 -0.87 37.25
C LEU A 597 -7.10 0.28 37.83
N THR A 598 -6.18 0.02 38.76
CA THR A 598 -5.43 1.08 39.48
C THR A 598 -4.14 1.54 38.78
N VAL A 599 -4.19 1.83 37.48
CA VAL A 599 -3.06 2.51 36.80
C VAL A 599 -3.18 4.00 37.07
N ASP A 600 -2.12 4.62 37.61
CA ASP A 600 -2.19 5.97 38.22
C ASP A 600 -2.62 7.10 37.26
N ASP A 601 -2.42 6.96 35.94
CA ASP A 601 -3.21 7.62 34.86
C ASP A 601 -2.88 6.99 33.48
N PRO A 602 -3.80 6.31 32.78
CA PRO A 602 -3.57 5.76 31.44
C PRO A 602 -3.10 6.80 30.41
N LYS A 603 -3.38 8.10 30.64
CA LYS A 603 -2.98 9.19 29.74
C LYS A 603 -1.47 9.39 29.62
N ASP A 604 -0.70 9.04 30.65
CA ASP A 604 0.75 9.21 30.64
C ASP A 604 1.49 8.07 29.91
N LEU A 605 0.79 6.95 29.70
CA LEU A 605 1.32 5.73 29.11
C LEU A 605 1.07 5.62 27.60
N VAL A 606 0.07 6.34 27.07
CA VAL A 606 -0.33 6.26 25.67
C VAL A 606 0.18 7.47 24.89
N LYS A 607 1.11 7.20 23.98
CA LYS A 607 1.72 8.15 23.06
C LYS A 607 1.76 7.53 21.67
N ARG A 608 0.62 7.42 21.01
CA ARG A 608 0.56 6.86 19.65
C ARG A 608 1.30 7.73 18.64
N ILE A 609 1.21 9.04 18.81
CA ILE A 609 1.96 10.03 18.03
C ILE A 609 2.64 10.98 19.00
N THR A 610 3.93 11.22 18.77
CA THR A 610 4.75 12.18 19.52
C THR A 610 5.18 13.32 18.62
N TYR A 611 5.43 14.49 19.21
CA TYR A 611 5.85 15.66 18.43
C TYR A 611 6.80 16.56 19.21
N THR A 612 7.68 17.25 18.47
CA THR A 612 8.63 18.23 19.02
C THR A 612 8.99 19.28 17.97
N SER A 613 9.54 20.42 18.40
CA SER A 613 10.10 21.44 17.51
C SER A 613 11.60 21.27 17.23
N SER A 614 12.21 20.18 17.71
CA SER A 614 13.63 19.84 17.50
C SER A 614 13.77 18.37 17.14
N ILE A 615 14.50 18.10 16.06
CA ILE A 615 14.74 16.73 15.59
C ILE A 615 15.64 15.96 16.56
N GLU A 616 16.56 16.65 17.24
CA GLU A 616 17.46 16.05 18.23
C GLU A 616 16.68 15.53 19.44
N ARG A 617 15.65 16.28 19.87
CA ARG A 617 14.76 15.85 20.95
C ARG A 617 13.87 14.68 20.55
N MET A 618 13.58 14.50 19.25
CA MET A 618 12.65 13.47 18.77
C MET A 618 13.12 12.06 19.12
N PHE A 619 14.43 11.82 19.18
CA PHE A 619 15.00 10.51 19.50
C PHE A 619 15.23 10.28 21.00
N GLN A 620 14.83 11.23 21.86
CA GLN A 620 14.96 11.08 23.31
C GLN A 620 13.86 10.17 23.88
N PRO A 621 14.12 9.45 25.00
CA PRO A 621 13.16 8.50 25.57
C PRO A 621 11.76 9.07 25.81
N GLY A 622 11.65 10.34 26.23
CA GLY A 622 10.36 10.99 26.48
C GLY A 622 9.49 11.21 25.24
N GLN A 623 10.07 11.13 24.05
CA GLN A 623 9.39 11.28 22.76
C GLN A 623 9.12 9.94 22.08
N ASN A 624 9.40 8.80 22.72
CA ASN A 624 9.11 7.49 22.13
C ASN A 624 7.60 7.26 22.03
N PRO A 625 7.11 6.81 20.85
CA PRO A 625 5.80 6.22 20.80
C PRO A 625 5.69 5.07 21.79
N GLU A 626 4.61 5.07 22.56
CA GLU A 626 4.37 4.11 23.64
C GLU A 626 2.88 3.75 23.59
N LEU A 627 2.60 2.47 23.37
CA LEU A 627 1.24 1.94 23.24
C LEU A 627 0.98 0.99 24.40
N VAL A 628 -0.28 0.76 24.72
CA VAL A 628 -0.66 -0.21 25.76
C VAL A 628 -1.40 -1.37 25.12
N VAL A 629 -0.99 -2.59 25.46
CA VAL A 629 -1.58 -3.82 24.96
C VAL A 629 -1.90 -4.78 26.09
N LEU A 630 -2.89 -5.64 25.88
CA LEU A 630 -3.25 -6.71 26.79
C LEU A 630 -2.83 -8.05 26.18
N VAL A 631 -1.87 -8.71 26.83
CA VAL A 631 -1.28 -9.99 26.39
C VAL A 631 -1.09 -10.91 27.60
N THR A 632 -0.79 -12.19 27.40
CA THR A 632 -0.42 -13.07 28.53
C THR A 632 1.00 -12.81 29.00
N LYS A 633 1.32 -13.20 30.24
CA LYS A 633 2.67 -13.06 30.80
C LYS A 633 3.69 -13.85 29.97
N GLU A 634 3.31 -15.04 29.53
CA GLU A 634 4.13 -15.93 28.73
C GLU A 634 4.39 -15.36 27.33
N PHE A 635 3.37 -14.77 26.68
CA PHE A 635 3.56 -14.14 25.39
C PHE A 635 4.46 -12.90 25.50
N ALA A 636 4.29 -12.07 26.53
CA ALA A 636 5.18 -10.94 26.77
C ALA A 636 6.64 -11.38 26.97
N ALA A 637 6.86 -12.48 27.70
CA ALA A 637 8.19 -13.07 27.88
C ALA A 637 8.76 -13.65 26.57
N TYR A 638 7.96 -14.38 25.81
CA TYR A 638 8.33 -14.93 24.50
C TYR A 638 8.70 -13.82 23.51
N ALA A 639 7.84 -12.80 23.37
CA ALA A 639 8.05 -11.66 22.49
C ALA A 639 9.31 -10.88 22.88
N ASN A 640 9.52 -10.58 24.16
CA ASN A 640 10.75 -9.95 24.64
C ASN A 640 11.98 -10.81 24.34
N GLY A 641 11.95 -12.11 24.63
CA GLY A 641 13.07 -13.02 24.35
C GLY A 641 13.43 -13.06 22.87
N LEU A 642 12.42 -13.19 22.00
CA LEU A 642 12.62 -13.23 20.55
C LEU A 642 13.14 -11.90 20.00
N VAL A 643 12.57 -10.76 20.42
CA VAL A 643 13.02 -9.43 19.98
C VAL A 643 14.41 -9.11 20.50
N LEU A 644 14.73 -9.40 21.76
CA LEU A 644 16.06 -9.16 22.32
C LEU A 644 17.12 -10.03 21.66
N GLN A 645 16.81 -11.29 21.35
CA GLN A 645 17.69 -12.15 20.58
C GLN A 645 17.91 -11.59 19.17
N ALA A 646 16.85 -11.15 18.50
CA ALA A 646 16.95 -10.56 17.16
C ALA A 646 17.78 -9.26 17.15
N LEU A 647 17.59 -8.41 18.16
CA LEU A 647 18.41 -7.22 18.36
C LEU A 647 19.88 -7.58 18.60
N ALA A 648 20.16 -8.59 19.44
CA ALA A 648 21.52 -9.04 19.70
C ALA A 648 22.20 -9.59 18.43
N ASP A 649 21.49 -10.40 17.64
CA ASP A 649 21.96 -10.92 16.35
C ASP A 649 22.24 -9.79 15.33
N ALA A 650 21.46 -8.70 15.39
CA ALA A 650 21.66 -7.49 14.60
C ALA A 650 22.71 -6.53 15.17
N GLY A 651 23.40 -6.89 16.26
CA GLY A 651 24.48 -6.12 16.88
C GLY A 651 24.04 -5.11 17.96
N PHE A 652 22.77 -5.09 18.34
CA PHE A 652 22.20 -4.21 19.37
C PHE A 652 22.09 -4.91 20.73
N VAL A 653 23.24 -5.23 21.34
CA VAL A 653 23.33 -5.93 22.63
C VAL A 653 22.99 -5.01 23.81
N GLY A 654 22.37 -5.56 24.86
CA GLY A 654 22.11 -4.84 26.12
C GLY A 654 20.96 -3.82 26.05
N ARG A 655 20.12 -3.90 25.01
CA ARG A 655 18.92 -3.07 24.88
C ARG A 655 17.86 -3.45 25.93
N PRO A 656 17.06 -2.48 26.42
CA PRO A 656 15.95 -2.78 27.30
C PRO A 656 14.86 -3.57 26.55
N ALA A 657 14.11 -4.38 27.30
CA ALA A 657 12.96 -5.10 26.78
C ALA A 657 11.91 -4.11 26.20
N PRO A 658 11.38 -4.35 24.99
CA PRO A 658 10.36 -3.48 24.38
C PRO A 658 9.01 -3.51 25.07
N LEU A 659 8.70 -4.64 25.73
CA LEU A 659 7.46 -4.85 26.46
C LEU A 659 7.73 -4.77 27.96
N HIS A 660 7.11 -3.80 28.63
CA HIS A 660 7.19 -3.63 30.07
C HIS A 660 5.84 -3.96 30.71
N ILE A 661 5.83 -4.95 31.60
CA ILE A 661 4.63 -5.31 32.36
C ILE A 661 4.31 -4.18 33.33
N LEU A 662 3.18 -3.52 33.12
CA LEU A 662 2.66 -2.48 34.01
C LEU A 662 1.89 -3.11 35.16
N LYS A 663 1.12 -4.17 34.87
CA LYS A 663 0.29 -4.86 35.85
C LYS A 663 -0.02 -6.28 35.44
N GLU A 664 0.03 -7.20 36.40
CA GLU A 664 -0.31 -8.61 36.20
C GLU A 664 -1.69 -8.92 36.78
N CYS A 665 -2.41 -9.82 36.11
CA CYS A 665 -3.65 -10.38 36.59
C CYS A 665 -3.49 -11.88 36.84
N SER A 666 -3.38 -12.26 38.11
CA SER A 666 -3.12 -13.66 38.50
C SER A 666 -4.28 -14.61 38.16
N SER A 667 -5.52 -14.13 38.08
CA SER A 667 -6.68 -14.99 37.82
C SER A 667 -6.91 -15.30 36.35
N THR A 668 -6.53 -14.38 35.45
CA THR A 668 -6.67 -14.55 33.99
C THR A 668 -5.34 -14.78 33.29
N ASN A 669 -4.22 -14.76 34.00
CA ASN A 669 -2.86 -14.84 33.43
C ASN A 669 -2.60 -13.80 32.32
N THR A 670 -3.29 -12.67 32.38
CA THR A 670 -3.12 -11.54 31.45
C THR A 670 -2.34 -10.42 32.12
N CYS A 671 -1.60 -9.68 31.31
CA CYS A 671 -0.76 -8.57 31.72
C CYS A 671 -1.12 -7.34 30.89
N LEU A 672 -1.27 -6.22 31.57
CA LEU A 672 -1.25 -4.91 30.94
C LEU A 672 0.21 -4.56 30.67
N VAL A 673 0.54 -4.33 29.40
CA VAL A 673 1.92 -4.18 28.95
C VAL A 673 2.06 -2.87 28.19
N SER A 674 3.08 -2.09 28.55
CA SER A 674 3.55 -0.98 27.73
C SER A 674 4.45 -1.53 26.62
N TRP A 675 4.14 -1.17 25.38
CA TRP A 675 4.92 -1.45 24.19
C TRP A 675 5.57 -0.18 23.68
N ARG A 676 6.90 -0.12 23.77
CA ARG A 676 7.69 1.06 23.42
C ARG A 676 8.40 0.92 22.09
N LEU A 677 8.29 1.94 21.25
CA LEU A 677 9.02 2.06 19.98
C LEU A 677 10.11 3.13 20.11
N ASP A 678 11.33 2.70 20.42
CA ASP A 678 12.48 3.60 20.54
C ASP A 678 13.10 3.93 19.17
N GLY A 679 14.21 4.69 19.16
CA GLY A 679 14.92 5.04 17.93
C GLY A 679 15.49 3.85 17.13
N VAL A 680 15.40 2.62 17.65
CA VAL A 680 15.75 1.37 16.96
C VAL A 680 14.49 0.65 16.51
N LEU A 681 13.60 0.32 17.43
CA LEU A 681 12.41 -0.50 17.17
C LEU A 681 11.30 0.20 16.37
N ASN A 682 11.38 1.53 16.22
CA ASN A 682 10.50 2.24 15.29
C ASN A 682 10.83 1.91 13.81
N TRP A 683 12.08 1.50 13.52
CA TRP A 683 12.48 1.04 12.19
C TRP A 683 11.96 -0.38 11.92
N GLN A 684 11.32 -0.56 10.77
CA GLN A 684 10.90 -1.87 10.24
C GLN A 684 12.01 -2.48 9.37
N MET A 685 11.92 -3.79 9.11
CA MET A 685 12.86 -4.57 8.29
C MET A 685 14.28 -4.66 8.87
N LEU A 686 14.43 -4.43 10.18
CA LEU A 686 15.69 -4.69 10.88
C LEU A 686 15.96 -6.20 10.98
N ASP A 687 14.95 -6.95 11.42
CA ASP A 687 14.94 -8.39 11.49
C ASP A 687 13.49 -8.87 11.41
N ARG A 688 13.23 -9.90 10.60
CA ARG A 688 11.87 -10.41 10.37
C ARG A 688 11.18 -10.83 11.67
N ARG A 689 11.91 -11.40 12.63
CA ARG A 689 11.36 -11.81 13.94
C ARG A 689 10.74 -10.65 14.70
N ILE A 690 11.35 -9.47 14.60
CA ILE A 690 10.85 -8.24 15.24
C ILE A 690 9.57 -7.79 14.55
N ASP A 691 9.55 -7.78 13.21
CA ASP A 691 8.39 -7.37 12.42
C ASP A 691 7.17 -8.29 12.68
N GLU A 692 7.36 -9.61 12.78
CA GLU A 692 6.25 -10.55 13.08
C GLU A 692 5.67 -10.36 14.49
N VAL A 693 6.53 -10.15 15.49
CA VAL A 693 6.07 -9.85 16.85
C VAL A 693 5.30 -8.53 16.86
N ARG A 694 5.78 -7.52 16.13
CA ARG A 694 5.12 -6.22 15.98
C ARG A 694 3.72 -6.35 15.37
N GLU A 695 3.53 -7.19 14.36
CA GLU A 695 2.20 -7.40 13.77
C GLU A 695 1.23 -8.09 14.72
N VAL A 696 1.70 -9.09 15.48
CA VAL A 696 0.87 -9.72 16.52
C VAL A 696 0.52 -8.72 17.64
N LEU A 697 1.46 -7.88 18.07
CA LEU A 697 1.17 -6.82 19.05
C LEU A 697 0.13 -5.83 18.53
N TRP A 698 0.15 -5.49 17.25
CA TRP A 698 -0.90 -4.67 16.64
C TRP A 698 -2.27 -5.36 16.64
N ILE A 699 -2.34 -6.66 16.37
CA ILE A 699 -3.58 -7.44 16.47
C ILE A 699 -4.15 -7.32 17.90
N HIS A 700 -3.31 -7.50 18.92
CA HIS A 700 -3.71 -7.37 20.31
C HIS A 700 -4.13 -5.94 20.69
N HIS A 701 -3.41 -4.93 20.20
CA HIS A 701 -3.75 -3.52 20.40
C HIS A 701 -5.14 -3.19 19.84
N HIS A 702 -5.45 -3.63 18.62
CA HIS A 702 -6.76 -3.38 18.00
C HIS A 702 -7.89 -4.17 18.68
N LYS A 703 -7.65 -5.44 19.04
CA LYS A 703 -8.59 -6.23 19.84
C LYS A 703 -8.95 -5.47 21.12
N PHE A 704 -7.93 -4.95 21.81
CA PHE A 704 -8.10 -4.25 23.09
C PHE A 704 -8.92 -2.97 22.96
N GLN A 705 -8.75 -2.20 21.89
CA GLN A 705 -9.58 -1.02 21.61
C GLN A 705 -11.06 -1.36 21.36
N GLN A 706 -11.38 -2.60 20.97
CA GLN A 706 -12.70 -3.03 20.51
C GLN A 706 -13.42 -3.99 21.48
N ILE A 707 -12.96 -4.13 22.74
CA ILE A 707 -13.59 -4.99 23.79
C ILE A 707 -14.98 -4.49 24.25
N ILE A 708 -15.71 -3.76 23.41
CA ILE A 708 -17.12 -3.47 23.63
C ILE A 708 -17.93 -4.71 23.20
N ARG A 709 -18.25 -5.56 24.18
CA ARG A 709 -19.28 -6.63 24.19
C ARG A 709 -19.20 -7.73 23.11
N GLY A 710 -18.58 -8.85 23.46
CA GLY A 710 -19.06 -10.19 23.05
C GLY A 710 -18.48 -10.87 21.81
N ARG A 711 -17.55 -10.26 21.05
CA ARG A 711 -16.97 -10.87 19.81
C ARG A 711 -15.44 -10.96 19.77
N GLY A 712 -14.81 -11.28 20.89
CA GLY A 712 -13.36 -11.18 21.04
C GLY A 712 -12.52 -12.11 20.16
N LEU A 713 -13.03 -13.27 19.73
CA LEU A 713 -12.30 -14.22 18.88
C LEU A 713 -12.43 -13.88 17.39
N GLU A 714 -13.66 -13.61 16.91
CA GLU A 714 -13.92 -13.15 15.54
C GLU A 714 -13.10 -11.90 15.20
N GLN A 715 -12.96 -10.96 16.13
CA GLN A 715 -12.14 -9.76 15.94
C GLN A 715 -10.65 -10.05 15.82
N VAL A 716 -10.12 -11.01 16.59
CA VAL A 716 -8.71 -11.44 16.48
C VAL A 716 -8.48 -12.07 15.11
N MET A 717 -9.38 -12.93 14.66
CA MET A 717 -9.30 -13.55 13.34
C MET A 717 -9.37 -12.51 12.22
N MET A 718 -10.26 -11.53 12.32
CA MET A 718 -10.35 -10.40 11.39
C MET A 718 -9.04 -9.60 11.32
N GLN A 719 -8.46 -9.25 12.47
CA GLN A 719 -7.21 -8.48 12.51
C GLN A 719 -6.00 -9.33 12.04
N ALA A 720 -6.01 -10.62 12.35
CA ALA A 720 -5.03 -11.57 11.84
C ALA A 720 -5.09 -11.66 10.31
N ASN A 721 -6.27 -11.80 9.72
CA ASN A 721 -6.44 -11.84 8.26
C ASN A 721 -6.05 -10.52 7.56
N LYS A 722 -5.98 -9.40 8.28
CA LYS A 722 -5.52 -8.11 7.75
C LYS A 722 -4.00 -7.90 7.80
N ARG A 723 -3.31 -8.58 8.71
CA ARG A 723 -1.92 -8.28 9.07
C ARG A 723 -0.97 -9.44 8.83
N LEU A 724 -1.44 -10.66 8.99
CA LEU A 724 -0.64 -11.86 8.81
C LEU A 724 -0.58 -12.23 7.33
N VAL A 725 0.61 -12.61 6.87
CA VAL A 725 0.78 -13.12 5.51
C VAL A 725 0.15 -14.51 5.42
N GLN A 726 -0.76 -14.72 4.46
CA GLN A 726 -1.34 -16.04 4.26
C GLN A 726 -0.24 -17.01 3.75
N ARG A 727 -0.15 -18.20 4.39
CA ARG A 727 0.95 -19.19 4.20
C ARG A 727 1.09 -19.68 2.77
N THR A 728 -0.01 -19.66 2.04
CA THR A 728 -0.07 -20.19 0.71
C THR A 728 -0.26 -19.01 -0.21
N ARG A 729 0.65 -18.87 -1.19
CA ARG A 729 0.11 -18.80 -2.55
C ARG A 729 -0.81 -20.02 -2.64
N ARG A 730 -2.10 -19.83 -2.30
CA ARG A 730 -3.16 -20.48 -3.06
C ARG A 730 -2.67 -20.37 -4.51
N ASP A 731 -2.83 -21.43 -5.28
CA ASP A 731 -2.87 -21.26 -6.74
C ASP A 731 -3.51 -19.90 -7.02
N GLU A 732 -2.76 -18.94 -7.61
CA GLU A 732 -3.19 -17.54 -7.76
C GLU A 732 -4.62 -17.53 -8.32
N GLY A 733 -4.91 -18.48 -9.21
CA GLY A 733 -6.22 -18.71 -9.76
C GLY A 733 -7.26 -19.20 -8.76
N LYS A 734 -6.91 -20.11 -7.84
CA LYS A 734 -7.80 -20.51 -6.75
C LYS A 734 -8.11 -19.35 -5.80
N ALA A 735 -7.11 -18.55 -5.39
CA ALA A 735 -7.34 -17.37 -4.56
C ALA A 735 -8.28 -16.38 -5.25
N PHE A 736 -8.01 -16.11 -6.52
CA PHE A 736 -8.83 -15.22 -7.31
C PHE A 736 -10.25 -15.75 -7.51
N TYR A 737 -10.41 -17.03 -7.81
CA TYR A 737 -11.71 -17.69 -7.91
C TYR A 737 -12.49 -17.55 -6.60
N GLU A 738 -11.87 -17.88 -5.46
CA GLU A 738 -12.52 -17.78 -4.16
C GLU A 738 -12.89 -16.32 -3.82
N TRP A 739 -12.04 -15.34 -4.15
CA TRP A 739 -12.33 -13.91 -3.94
C TRP A 739 -13.47 -13.39 -4.84
N ALA A 740 -13.50 -13.83 -6.10
CA ALA A 740 -14.51 -13.41 -7.09
C ALA A 740 -15.87 -14.10 -6.88
N ALA A 741 -15.86 -15.40 -6.58
CA ALA A 741 -17.07 -16.21 -6.36
C ALA A 741 -17.77 -15.90 -5.03
N LYS A 742 -17.06 -15.26 -4.10
CA LYS A 742 -17.56 -15.00 -2.75
C LYS A 742 -18.74 -14.04 -2.77
N LYS A 743 -19.89 -14.52 -2.29
CA LYS A 743 -21.08 -13.69 -2.15
C LYS A 743 -20.98 -12.82 -0.89
N PRO A 744 -21.43 -11.56 -0.96
CA PRO A 744 -21.52 -10.72 0.22
C PRO A 744 -22.57 -11.30 1.17
N TYR A 745 -22.30 -11.30 2.48
CA TYR A 745 -23.29 -11.74 3.47
C TYR A 745 -24.46 -10.74 3.47
N GLN A 746 -25.64 -11.24 3.14
CA GLN A 746 -26.89 -10.49 3.23
C GLN A 746 -27.60 -10.97 4.49
N ILE A 747 -27.64 -10.13 5.53
CA ILE A 747 -28.69 -10.28 6.52
C ILE A 747 -29.97 -9.89 5.78
N ASP A 748 -30.93 -10.81 5.68
CA ASP A 748 -32.27 -10.53 5.16
C ASP A 748 -32.68 -9.17 5.69
N ILE A 749 -32.92 -8.21 4.79
CA ILE A 749 -33.38 -6.87 5.18
C ILE A 749 -34.60 -7.12 6.06
N PRO A 750 -34.54 -6.91 7.40
CA PRO A 750 -35.77 -6.89 8.16
C PRO A 750 -36.55 -5.79 7.46
N ARG A 751 -37.76 -6.11 6.96
CA ARG A 751 -38.71 -5.11 6.47
C ARG A 751 -38.51 -3.88 7.33
N LEU A 752 -37.89 -2.83 6.78
CA LEU A 752 -37.58 -1.63 7.54
C LEU A 752 -38.89 -1.30 8.27
N PRO A 753 -38.89 -1.16 9.60
CA PRO A 753 -40.13 -1.11 10.38
C PRO A 753 -40.79 0.25 10.21
N PHE A 754 -41.21 0.58 8.99
CA PHE A 754 -41.99 1.75 8.62
C PHE A 754 -42.66 1.50 7.27
N MET A 755 -43.76 0.74 7.31
CA MET A 755 -45.06 1.11 6.74
C MET A 755 -46.00 -0.08 6.92
N GLY A 756 -46.62 -0.14 8.10
CA GLY A 756 -48.02 -0.55 8.14
C GLY A 756 -48.82 0.60 7.55
N LEU A 757 -49.13 0.50 6.26
CA LEU A 757 -50.22 1.20 5.61
C LEU A 757 -50.72 0.22 4.54
N ASP A 758 -51.89 -0.35 4.81
CA ASP A 758 -52.84 -0.77 3.77
C ASP A 758 -53.14 0.38 2.80
#